data_AF-A0A7C6C3D6-F1
#
_entry.id   AF-A0A7C6C3D6-F1
#
_cell.length_a   1.000
_cell.length_b   1.000
_cell.length_c   1.000
_cell.angle_alpha   90.00
_cell.angle_beta   90.00
_cell.angle_gamma   90.00
#
_symmetry.space_group_name_H-M   'P 1'
#
loop_
_entity.id
_entity.type
_entity.pdbx_description
1 polymer ?
#
loop_
_entity_poly.entity_id
_entity_poly.type
_entity_poly.pdbx_seq_one_letter_code
_entity_poly.pdbx_strand_id
1 'polypeptide(L)'
;MKREVISYGGVSIALILLLLLCAGCSTGRNTAVTRAYHELTTRYNIYHNAEQAYHEILQEQARTFTDRYDSLLPLYPQEIPTGKQLPGGAFDGVVEKCSKAIWEHSITTKPRRDPTKRQTTQQRQWLQQEEFNPFLQNVWMLLGKAHLQNGDLEEALAVFSHISRIYRQNEAIVNESTIWMMRCYTELNRLYQAEKSARVLMTLSLPDHLQHLFEETYTGYLLQRSDHQAAIPWLKRVITHEKERSQKRRLHYLLGQLLQLTGEKEAAYQAFGRVKSLSTPFGLKLQATVSQLPLAPPERQSKIRRSLDKMKTNADNDQLQLIEQVLAGRGAAAVTDGVAGAGEQQQSFIVNDSLLRISLMHDSLYQEVYHAFMEGDTARVATTASLFARQFPESAWLPQLKEMQMLATNGLPPGSPPGAAWESLAESNLHRQTQNEPYFLADRQGPHLFLLAYERFSCNRNELLFATAAFNFSSFRLRTFDLSFLSFGTREALAVRSFQNYDDAHRYGEMLLNDSLFATTIPAGVMPVVISRENVERLQRRGSLDDYRSFQEIHMPSEPLRYLPVETAEENEINREEKEKKMVPLNPDRTTSEQMADDPIPAPVTSTERLTPAELLEKLEQNAREAMKQSQEQSDSKSREEQLKERERLREDRIRQREKDLKERARRREEQLRQREKEREQKIRKR
;
A
#
# COMPACT_ATOMS: atom_id res chain seq x y z
N MET A 1 -65.78 25.22 22.34
CA MET A 1 -64.42 25.28 21.76
C MET A 1 -63.44 24.66 22.75
N LYS A 2 -62.98 23.43 22.53
CA LYS A 2 -61.87 22.84 23.29
C LYS A 2 -60.59 23.11 22.51
N ARG A 3 -59.66 23.87 23.09
CA ARG A 3 -58.32 24.09 22.52
C ARG A 3 -57.47 22.86 22.83
N GLU A 4 -57.06 22.15 21.79
CA GLU A 4 -56.02 21.12 21.90
C GLU A 4 -54.68 21.80 22.13
N VAL A 5 -54.09 21.55 23.30
CA VAL A 5 -52.73 21.97 23.64
C VAL A 5 -51.79 20.92 23.03
N ILE A 6 -51.23 21.22 21.88
CA ILE A 6 -50.17 20.41 21.27
C ILE A 6 -48.96 20.47 22.21
N SER A 7 -48.52 19.30 22.71
CA SER A 7 -47.37 19.18 23.59
C SER A 7 -46.07 19.48 22.82
N TYR A 8 -45.59 20.73 22.92
CA TYR A 8 -44.32 21.18 22.35
C TYR A 8 -43.08 20.50 22.96
N GLY A 9 -43.24 19.70 24.02
CA GLY A 9 -42.16 18.99 24.70
C GLY A 9 -41.55 17.85 23.86
N GLY A 10 -42.37 17.09 23.13
CA GLY A 10 -41.90 15.93 22.35
C GLY A 10 -41.09 16.32 21.10
N VAL A 11 -41.53 17.37 20.40
CA VAL A 11 -40.84 17.90 19.20
C VAL A 11 -39.50 18.52 19.59
N SER A 12 -39.44 19.21 20.73
CA SER A 12 -38.20 19.81 21.25
C SER A 12 -37.17 18.75 21.64
N ILE A 13 -37.59 17.64 22.27
CA ILE A 13 -36.68 16.54 22.64
C ILE A 13 -36.13 15.82 21.39
N ALA A 14 -36.96 15.60 20.37
CA ALA A 14 -36.52 15.01 19.11
C ALA A 14 -35.53 15.91 18.36
N LEU A 15 -35.77 17.23 18.36
CA LEU A 15 -34.86 18.21 17.76
C LEU A 15 -33.52 18.30 18.53
N ILE A 16 -33.56 18.21 19.86
CA ILE A 16 -32.35 18.17 20.71
C ILE A 16 -31.57 16.86 20.50
N LEU A 17 -32.24 15.71 20.35
CA LEU A 17 -31.60 14.44 20.00
C LEU A 17 -30.97 14.48 18.61
N LEU A 18 -31.63 15.12 17.63
CA LEU A 18 -31.10 15.34 16.28
C LEU A 18 -29.87 16.27 16.31
N LEU A 19 -29.92 17.36 17.08
CA LEU A 19 -28.80 18.29 17.28
C LEU A 19 -27.62 17.65 18.03
N LEU A 20 -27.87 16.76 18.98
CA LEU A 20 -26.83 15.98 19.67
C LEU A 20 -26.16 14.93 18.77
N LEU A 21 -26.89 14.37 17.79
CA LEU A 21 -26.34 13.50 16.76
C LEU A 21 -25.43 14.26 15.78
N CYS A 22 -25.75 15.52 15.47
CA CYS A 22 -24.92 16.39 14.62
C CYS A 22 -23.68 16.95 15.34
N ALA A 23 -23.66 17.00 16.68
CA ALA A 23 -22.53 17.52 17.47
C ALA A 23 -21.40 16.49 17.72
N GLY A 24 -21.51 15.28 17.16
CA GLY A 24 -20.58 14.16 17.38
C GLY A 24 -19.47 13.98 16.34
N CYS A 25 -19.41 14.82 15.31
CA CYS A 25 -18.53 14.65 14.15
C CYS A 25 -17.08 15.13 14.36
N SER A 26 -16.45 14.81 15.51
CA SER A 26 -15.05 15.17 15.76
C SER A 26 -14.27 14.00 16.35
N THR A 27 -13.17 13.64 15.68
CA THR A 27 -12.15 12.69 16.17
C THR A 27 -11.43 13.19 17.43
N GLY A 28 -11.53 14.49 17.73
CA GLY A 28 -11.00 15.10 18.95
C GLY A 28 -11.75 14.71 20.23
N ARG A 29 -12.96 14.13 20.13
CA ARG A 29 -13.71 13.60 21.28
C ARG A 29 -13.79 12.09 21.22
N ASN A 30 -13.11 11.40 22.15
CA ASN A 30 -13.17 9.94 22.25
C ASN A 30 -14.20 9.47 23.31
N THR A 31 -15.42 9.20 22.87
CA THR A 31 -16.53 8.66 23.65
C THR A 31 -17.06 7.37 23.01
N ALA A 32 -17.89 6.59 23.70
CA ALA A 32 -18.46 5.38 23.11
C ALA A 32 -19.31 5.68 21.86
N VAL A 33 -20.08 6.77 21.89
CA VAL A 33 -20.95 7.19 20.77
C VAL A 33 -20.11 7.66 19.58
N THR A 34 -19.09 8.48 19.81
CA THR A 34 -18.22 8.94 18.71
C THR A 34 -17.44 7.78 18.10
N ARG A 35 -16.90 6.86 18.90
CA ARG A 35 -16.26 5.63 18.37
C ARG A 35 -17.21 4.81 17.51
N ALA A 36 -18.45 4.60 17.94
CA ALA A 36 -19.45 3.85 17.15
C ALA A 36 -19.82 4.57 15.84
N TYR A 37 -19.92 5.90 15.86
CA TYR A 37 -20.15 6.69 14.64
C TYR A 37 -18.99 6.56 13.65
N HIS A 38 -17.75 6.75 14.11
CA HIS A 38 -16.56 6.64 13.26
C HIS A 38 -16.37 5.20 12.75
N GLU A 39 -16.65 4.18 13.57
CA GLU A 39 -16.64 2.78 13.14
C GLU A 39 -17.63 2.54 11.99
N LEU A 40 -18.89 2.93 12.18
CA LEU A 40 -19.97 2.70 11.21
C LEU A 40 -19.68 3.39 9.87
N THR A 41 -19.28 4.65 9.93
CA THR A 41 -18.97 5.47 8.74
C THR A 41 -17.75 4.93 8.01
N THR A 42 -16.68 4.57 8.72
CA THR A 42 -15.50 3.94 8.13
C THR A 42 -15.88 2.65 7.39
N ARG A 43 -16.67 1.78 8.03
CA ARG A 43 -17.03 0.46 7.51
C ARG A 43 -17.90 0.53 6.26
N TYR A 44 -18.99 1.28 6.31
CA TYR A 44 -20.03 1.20 5.30
C TYR A 44 -19.93 2.29 4.21
N ASN A 45 -19.25 3.41 4.48
CA ASN A 45 -19.13 4.48 3.48
C ASN A 45 -17.84 4.37 2.67
N ILE A 46 -16.71 4.10 3.32
CA ILE A 46 -15.40 4.20 2.67
C ILE A 46 -14.79 2.83 2.43
N TYR A 47 -14.65 2.01 3.49
CA TYR A 47 -14.00 0.71 3.38
C TYR A 47 -14.71 -0.23 2.41
N HIS A 48 -16.03 -0.40 2.52
CA HIS A 48 -16.78 -1.28 1.62
C HIS A 48 -16.57 -0.93 0.14
N ASN A 49 -16.57 0.37 -0.18
CA ASN A 49 -16.36 0.84 -1.56
C ASN A 49 -14.91 0.64 -2.02
N ALA A 50 -13.93 0.83 -1.12
CA ALA A 50 -12.52 0.59 -1.42
C ALA A 50 -12.25 -0.92 -1.62
N GLU A 51 -12.78 -1.77 -0.74
CA GLU A 51 -12.62 -3.24 -0.80
C GLU A 51 -13.28 -3.82 -2.05
N GLN A 52 -14.49 -3.34 -2.39
CA GLN A 52 -15.15 -3.76 -3.63
C GLN A 52 -14.33 -3.38 -4.86
N ALA A 53 -13.85 -2.14 -4.94
CA ALA A 53 -12.99 -1.71 -6.05
C ALA A 53 -11.69 -2.53 -6.12
N TYR A 54 -11.05 -2.80 -4.99
CA TYR A 54 -9.86 -3.64 -4.90
C TYR A 54 -10.11 -5.05 -5.48
N HIS A 55 -11.22 -5.70 -5.10
CA HIS A 55 -11.58 -7.02 -5.62
C HIS A 55 -11.95 -6.99 -7.11
N GLU A 56 -12.66 -5.96 -7.58
CA GLU A 56 -13.02 -5.82 -8.99
C GLU A 56 -11.76 -5.69 -9.88
N ILE A 57 -10.77 -4.90 -9.45
CA ILE A 57 -9.49 -4.77 -10.16
C ILE A 57 -8.75 -6.11 -10.22
N LEU A 58 -8.62 -6.82 -9.08
CA LEU A 58 -7.97 -8.13 -9.05
C LEU A 58 -8.67 -9.15 -9.94
N GLN A 59 -10.01 -9.16 -9.94
CA GLN A 59 -10.78 -10.06 -10.80
C GLN A 59 -10.55 -9.75 -12.29
N GLU A 60 -10.49 -8.48 -12.66
CA GLU A 60 -10.22 -8.08 -14.04
C GLU A 60 -8.80 -8.45 -14.48
N GLN A 61 -7.80 -8.21 -13.61
CA GLN A 61 -6.41 -8.65 -13.83
C GLN A 61 -6.35 -10.17 -14.01
N ALA A 62 -6.96 -10.94 -13.11
CA ALA A 62 -6.98 -12.40 -13.20
C ALA A 62 -7.72 -12.93 -14.44
N ARG A 63 -8.76 -12.23 -14.91
CA ARG A 63 -9.53 -12.61 -16.11
C ARG A 63 -8.76 -12.38 -17.40
N THR A 64 -7.99 -11.30 -17.45
CA THR A 64 -7.22 -10.86 -18.62
C THR A 64 -5.82 -11.50 -18.66
N PHE A 65 -5.37 -12.04 -17.53
CA PHE A 65 -4.10 -12.73 -17.39
C PHE A 65 -4.00 -13.94 -18.34
N THR A 66 -2.91 -13.99 -19.10
CA THR A 66 -2.62 -15.08 -20.03
C THR A 66 -1.39 -15.84 -19.56
N ASP A 67 -1.60 -17.11 -19.19
CA ASP A 67 -0.53 -18.01 -18.76
C ASP A 67 0.44 -18.35 -19.90
N ARG A 68 1.74 -18.31 -19.59
CA ARG A 68 2.83 -18.81 -20.43
C ARG A 68 3.29 -20.16 -19.90
N TYR A 69 3.24 -21.19 -20.73
CA TYR A 69 3.42 -22.59 -20.31
C TYR A 69 4.82 -23.16 -20.55
N ASP A 70 5.66 -22.38 -21.24
CA ASP A 70 7.09 -22.58 -21.51
C ASP A 70 7.98 -22.27 -20.29
N SER A 71 7.45 -21.50 -19.34
CA SER A 71 8.04 -21.25 -18.03
C SER A 71 7.17 -21.80 -16.90
N LEU A 72 7.72 -21.85 -15.69
CA LEU A 72 6.96 -22.10 -14.48
C LEU A 72 5.82 -21.08 -14.35
N LEU A 73 4.58 -21.54 -14.10
CA LEU A 73 3.45 -20.62 -13.92
C LEU A 73 3.63 -19.79 -12.63
N PRO A 74 3.31 -18.49 -12.65
CA PRO A 74 3.31 -17.71 -11.43
C PRO A 74 2.23 -18.20 -10.47
N LEU A 75 2.52 -18.12 -9.16
CA LEU A 75 1.57 -18.53 -8.13
C LEU A 75 0.25 -17.75 -8.26
N TYR A 76 0.33 -16.45 -8.59
CA TYR A 76 -0.83 -15.56 -8.77
C TYR A 76 -1.17 -15.34 -10.24
N PRO A 77 -2.45 -15.14 -10.60
CA PRO A 77 -2.89 -14.78 -11.96
C PRO A 77 -2.70 -13.28 -12.23
N GLN A 78 -1.58 -12.71 -11.81
CA GLN A 78 -1.24 -11.30 -11.98
C GLN A 78 0.25 -11.11 -11.76
N GLU A 79 0.80 -10.09 -12.40
CA GLU A 79 2.16 -9.63 -12.17
C GLU A 79 2.13 -8.37 -11.31
N ILE A 80 2.99 -8.33 -10.29
CA ILE A 80 3.21 -7.11 -9.52
C ILE A 80 4.24 -6.28 -10.28
N PRO A 81 3.90 -5.04 -10.68
CA PRO A 81 4.85 -4.21 -11.41
C PRO A 81 6.07 -3.87 -10.54
N THR A 82 7.27 -4.29 -10.94
CA THR A 82 8.51 -3.97 -10.23
C THR A 82 9.38 -3.02 -11.05
N GLY A 83 10.34 -2.34 -10.40
CA GLY A 83 11.29 -1.45 -11.08
C GLY A 83 10.71 -0.14 -11.62
N LYS A 84 9.56 0.31 -11.08
CA LYS A 84 8.95 1.59 -11.42
C LYS A 84 9.81 2.76 -10.93
N GLN A 85 9.85 3.84 -11.71
CA GLN A 85 10.50 5.11 -11.33
C GLN A 85 9.63 5.96 -10.39
N LEU A 86 8.30 5.82 -10.48
CA LEU A 86 7.33 6.56 -9.69
C LEU A 86 6.29 5.60 -9.11
N PRO A 87 5.78 5.85 -7.90
CA PRO A 87 4.74 5.03 -7.28
C PRO A 87 3.39 5.21 -7.98
N GLY A 88 2.50 4.25 -7.78
CA GLY A 88 1.11 4.28 -8.23
C GLY A 88 0.74 3.20 -9.25
N GLY A 89 -0.53 3.15 -9.62
CA GLY A 89 -1.09 2.14 -10.51
C GLY A 89 -2.60 1.98 -10.46
N ALA A 90 -3.08 0.79 -10.85
CA ALA A 90 -4.50 0.50 -10.95
C ALA A 90 -5.25 0.66 -9.60
N PHE A 91 -4.54 0.56 -8.48
CA PHE A 91 -5.12 0.62 -7.14
C PHE A 91 -5.08 2.01 -6.50
N ASP A 92 -4.69 3.06 -7.21
CA ASP A 92 -4.62 4.43 -6.66
C ASP A 92 -5.95 4.92 -6.09
N GLY A 93 -7.06 4.60 -6.77
CA GLY A 93 -8.39 4.90 -6.27
C GLY A 93 -8.80 4.13 -5.01
N VAL A 94 -8.11 3.02 -4.68
CA VAL A 94 -8.26 2.30 -3.40
C VAL A 94 -7.38 2.96 -2.33
N VAL A 95 -6.13 3.29 -2.68
CA VAL A 95 -5.18 4.01 -1.83
C VAL A 95 -5.78 5.34 -1.36
N GLU A 96 -6.32 6.16 -2.26
CA GLU A 96 -6.94 7.45 -1.94
C GLU A 96 -8.10 7.30 -0.94
N LYS A 97 -9.01 6.35 -1.19
CA LYS A 97 -10.15 6.08 -0.31
C LYS A 97 -9.69 5.63 1.08
N CYS A 98 -8.72 4.71 1.15
CA CYS A 98 -8.19 4.23 2.42
C CYS A 98 -7.49 5.34 3.21
N SER A 99 -6.62 6.12 2.55
CA SER A 99 -5.94 7.27 3.16
C SER A 99 -6.94 8.32 3.68
N LYS A 100 -7.99 8.61 2.91
CA LYS A 100 -9.09 9.47 3.35
C LYS A 100 -9.81 8.92 4.57
N ALA A 101 -10.15 7.63 4.59
CA ALA A 101 -10.78 7.01 5.76
C ALA A 101 -9.91 7.09 7.02
N ILE A 102 -8.60 6.87 6.89
CA ILE A 102 -7.64 7.02 7.99
C ILE A 102 -7.62 8.46 8.49
N TRP A 103 -7.55 9.44 7.58
CA TRP A 103 -7.54 10.85 7.93
C TRP A 103 -8.82 11.30 8.63
N GLU A 104 -10.00 10.91 8.13
CA GLU A 104 -11.30 11.36 8.66
C GLU A 104 -11.75 10.63 9.94
N HIS A 105 -11.36 9.37 10.11
CA HIS A 105 -11.97 8.49 11.12
C HIS A 105 -10.99 7.87 12.12
N SER A 106 -9.68 8.12 12.02
CA SER A 106 -8.73 7.73 13.06
C SER A 106 -9.03 8.47 14.36
N ILE A 107 -9.03 7.73 15.48
CA ILE A 107 -9.24 8.27 16.81
C ILE A 107 -8.01 7.92 17.67
N THR A 108 -7.06 8.83 17.73
CA THR A 108 -5.84 8.68 18.54
C THR A 108 -5.97 9.31 19.94
N THR A 109 -6.92 10.23 20.11
CA THR A 109 -7.20 10.90 21.38
C THR A 109 -7.66 9.89 22.42
N LYS A 110 -7.04 9.86 23.61
CA LYS A 110 -7.50 8.99 24.71
C LYS A 110 -8.85 9.46 25.26
N PRO A 111 -9.72 8.54 25.71
CA PRO A 111 -11.00 8.91 26.29
C PRO A 111 -10.81 9.62 27.63
N ARG A 112 -11.69 10.58 27.93
CA ARG A 112 -11.62 11.36 29.18
C ARG A 112 -11.77 10.44 30.38
N ARG A 113 -10.86 10.60 31.35
CA ARG A 113 -10.85 9.82 32.59
C ARG A 113 -11.75 10.46 33.65
N ASP A 114 -12.53 9.63 34.32
CA ASP A 114 -13.21 9.98 35.57
C ASP A 114 -12.27 9.64 36.75
N PRO A 115 -11.76 10.63 37.50
CA PRO A 115 -10.82 10.38 38.59
C PRO A 115 -11.45 9.63 39.76
N THR A 116 -12.79 9.62 39.88
CA THR A 116 -13.50 8.96 40.98
C THR A 116 -13.63 7.44 40.79
N LYS A 117 -13.41 6.94 39.57
CA LYS A 117 -13.55 5.52 39.23
C LYS A 117 -12.19 4.83 39.14
N ARG A 118 -12.05 3.72 39.86
CA ARG A 118 -10.85 2.88 39.80
C ARG A 118 -10.78 2.16 38.43
N GLN A 119 -9.64 2.25 37.77
CA GLN A 119 -9.41 1.57 36.49
C GLN A 119 -9.15 0.07 36.69
N THR A 120 -9.91 -0.76 35.98
CA THR A 120 -9.69 -2.21 35.91
C THR A 120 -8.43 -2.53 35.08
N THR A 121 -7.89 -3.74 35.22
CA THR A 121 -6.74 -4.19 34.41
C THR A 121 -7.08 -4.18 32.92
N GLN A 122 -8.26 -4.67 32.54
CA GLN A 122 -8.74 -4.66 31.15
C GLN A 122 -8.84 -3.24 30.59
N GLN A 123 -9.35 -2.29 31.39
CA GLN A 123 -9.44 -0.90 30.97
C GLN A 123 -8.06 -0.27 30.79
N ARG A 124 -7.08 -0.61 31.64
CA ARG A 124 -5.69 -0.14 31.47
C ARG A 124 -5.06 -0.69 30.19
N GLN A 125 -5.27 -1.97 29.88
CA GLN A 125 -4.79 -2.58 28.63
C GLN A 125 -5.44 -1.89 27.42
N TRP A 126 -6.75 -1.72 27.43
CA TRP A 126 -7.46 -1.04 26.35
C TRP A 126 -6.99 0.43 26.14
N LEU A 127 -6.67 1.16 27.22
CA LEU A 127 -6.14 2.53 27.15
C LEU A 127 -4.70 2.65 26.63
N GLN A 128 -4.00 1.54 26.48
CA GLN A 128 -2.66 1.52 25.88
C GLN A 128 -2.71 1.45 24.34
N GLN A 129 -3.88 1.24 23.74
CA GLN A 129 -4.05 1.29 22.30
C GLN A 129 -3.75 2.70 21.76
N GLU A 130 -3.17 2.78 20.57
CA GLU A 130 -2.89 4.03 19.87
C GLU A 130 -4.04 4.44 18.93
N GLU A 131 -4.88 3.49 18.54
CA GLU A 131 -6.05 3.70 17.69
C GLU A 131 -7.31 3.18 18.40
N PHE A 132 -8.31 4.04 18.55
CA PHE A 132 -9.56 3.75 19.25
C PHE A 132 -10.76 3.53 18.33
N ASN A 133 -10.63 3.76 17.03
CA ASN A 133 -11.62 3.30 16.05
C ASN A 133 -11.41 1.78 15.80
N PRO A 134 -12.37 0.95 16.21
CA PRO A 134 -12.22 -0.51 16.20
C PRO A 134 -12.31 -1.13 14.80
N PHE A 135 -12.48 -0.34 13.74
CA PHE A 135 -12.52 -0.83 12.36
C PHE A 135 -11.32 -0.38 11.52
N LEU A 136 -10.52 0.60 11.99
CA LEU A 136 -9.48 1.21 11.17
C LEU A 136 -8.37 0.24 10.76
N GLN A 137 -8.16 -0.84 11.51
CA GLN A 137 -7.19 -1.88 11.15
C GLN A 137 -7.47 -2.49 9.78
N ASN A 138 -8.74 -2.62 9.40
CA ASN A 138 -9.11 -3.20 8.11
C ASN A 138 -8.74 -2.25 6.97
N VAL A 139 -8.94 -0.94 7.16
CA VAL A 139 -8.58 0.09 6.19
C VAL A 139 -7.07 0.16 6.02
N TRP A 140 -6.30 0.15 7.12
CA TRP A 140 -4.84 0.10 7.06
C TRP A 140 -4.35 -1.16 6.34
N MET A 141 -4.94 -2.32 6.64
CA MET A 141 -4.59 -3.57 5.98
C MET A 141 -4.88 -3.53 4.47
N LEU A 142 -6.02 -2.95 4.07
CA LEU A 142 -6.37 -2.77 2.67
C LEU A 142 -5.45 -1.77 1.95
N LEU A 143 -5.03 -0.70 2.63
CA LEU A 143 -4.06 0.26 2.11
C LEU A 143 -2.73 -0.41 1.77
N GLY A 144 -2.17 -1.20 2.70
CA GLY A 144 -0.92 -1.93 2.46
C GLY A 144 -1.06 -2.95 1.32
N LYS A 145 -2.20 -3.65 1.25
CA LYS A 145 -2.51 -4.55 0.13
C LYS A 145 -2.56 -3.80 -1.21
N ALA A 146 -3.20 -2.63 -1.25
CA ALA A 146 -3.28 -1.81 -2.46
C ALA A 146 -1.90 -1.35 -2.96
N HIS A 147 -1.04 -0.84 -2.07
CA HIS A 147 0.35 -0.48 -2.41
C HIS A 147 1.13 -1.67 -2.95
N LEU A 148 1.01 -2.85 -2.31
CA LEU A 148 1.64 -4.07 -2.80
C LEU A 148 1.18 -4.39 -4.23
N GLN A 149 -0.11 -4.29 -4.52
CA GLN A 149 -0.61 -4.56 -5.88
C GLN A 149 -0.19 -3.52 -6.92
N ASN A 150 0.02 -2.27 -6.51
CA ASN A 150 0.65 -1.27 -7.35
C ASN A 150 2.14 -1.55 -7.58
N GLY A 151 2.79 -2.37 -6.75
CA GLY A 151 4.24 -2.53 -6.76
C GLY A 151 4.99 -1.46 -5.96
N ASP A 152 4.26 -0.65 -5.19
CA ASP A 152 4.79 0.35 -4.24
C ASP A 152 5.22 -0.39 -2.95
N LEU A 153 6.22 -1.27 -3.09
CA LEU A 153 6.54 -2.29 -2.09
C LEU A 153 7.13 -1.69 -0.80
N GLU A 154 7.84 -0.57 -0.89
CA GLU A 154 8.38 0.13 0.30
C GLU A 154 7.26 0.84 1.07
N GLU A 155 6.31 1.45 0.36
CA GLU A 155 5.10 2.06 0.93
C GLU A 155 4.23 1.00 1.61
N ALA A 156 4.05 -0.15 0.97
CA ALA A 156 3.35 -1.29 1.56
C ALA A 156 4.04 -1.75 2.87
N LEU A 157 5.37 -1.92 2.85
CA LEU A 157 6.16 -2.27 4.04
C LEU A 157 6.02 -1.23 5.16
N ALA A 158 6.06 0.06 4.82
CA ALA A 158 5.87 1.15 5.79
C ALA A 158 4.48 1.07 6.46
N VAL A 159 3.43 0.81 5.67
CA VAL A 159 2.06 0.62 6.17
C VAL A 159 1.97 -0.61 7.08
N PHE A 160 2.47 -1.77 6.66
CA PHE A 160 2.40 -2.99 7.49
C PHE A 160 3.25 -2.88 8.76
N SER A 161 4.41 -2.22 8.69
CA SER A 161 5.24 -1.92 9.86
C SER A 161 4.51 -0.99 10.84
N HIS A 162 3.80 0.02 10.31
CA HIS A 162 2.96 0.89 11.12
C HIS A 162 1.85 0.10 11.83
N ILE A 163 1.15 -0.79 11.12
CA ILE A 163 0.11 -1.69 11.68
C ILE A 163 0.70 -2.51 12.84
N SER A 164 1.84 -3.15 12.63
CA SER A 164 2.55 -3.94 13.67
C SER A 164 2.84 -3.10 14.92
N ARG A 165 3.18 -1.82 14.76
CA ARG A 165 3.46 -0.91 15.88
C ARG A 165 2.20 -0.49 16.61
N ILE A 166 1.18 0.02 15.91
CA ILE A 166 -0.02 0.60 16.53
C ILE A 166 -0.99 -0.46 17.08
N TYR A 167 -0.97 -1.67 16.51
CA TYR A 167 -1.80 -2.80 16.95
C TYR A 167 -0.98 -3.88 17.67
N ARG A 168 0.17 -3.54 18.27
CA ARG A 168 1.08 -4.49 18.95
C ARG A 168 0.46 -5.42 19.99
N GLN A 169 -0.73 -5.08 20.50
CA GLN A 169 -1.48 -5.90 21.47
C GLN A 169 -2.46 -6.89 20.84
N ASN A 170 -2.72 -6.76 19.54
CA ASN A 170 -3.59 -7.64 18.79
C ASN A 170 -2.73 -8.56 17.91
N GLU A 171 -2.42 -9.73 18.46
CA GLU A 171 -1.55 -10.72 17.81
C GLU A 171 -2.05 -11.10 16.41
N ALA A 172 -3.35 -11.25 16.19
CA ALA A 172 -3.89 -11.62 14.89
C ALA A 172 -3.58 -10.55 13.82
N ILE A 173 -3.74 -9.27 14.15
CA ILE A 173 -3.44 -8.15 13.23
C ILE A 173 -1.93 -8.07 12.96
N VAL A 174 -1.11 -8.21 14.00
CA VAL A 174 0.36 -8.20 13.88
C VAL A 174 0.82 -9.36 12.98
N ASN A 175 0.28 -10.56 13.20
CA ASN A 175 0.61 -11.74 12.43
C ASN A 175 0.17 -11.59 10.97
N GLU A 176 -1.04 -11.08 10.71
CA GLU A 176 -1.49 -10.79 9.34
C GLU A 176 -0.53 -9.81 8.65
N SER A 177 -0.17 -8.70 9.31
CA SER A 177 0.75 -7.71 8.74
C SER A 177 2.15 -8.28 8.49
N THR A 178 2.62 -9.19 9.36
CA THR A 178 3.91 -9.87 9.19
C THR A 178 3.91 -10.81 7.98
N ILE A 179 2.79 -11.50 7.71
CA ILE A 179 2.64 -12.31 6.49
C ILE A 179 2.69 -11.42 5.25
N TRP A 180 2.01 -10.29 5.25
CA TRP A 180 2.07 -9.35 4.12
C TRP A 180 3.44 -8.71 3.94
N MET A 181 4.17 -8.41 5.02
CA MET A 181 5.57 -7.98 4.93
C MET A 181 6.46 -9.06 4.32
N MET A 182 6.26 -10.33 4.69
CA MET A 182 6.98 -11.46 4.06
C MET A 182 6.72 -11.50 2.54
N ARG A 183 5.48 -11.26 2.12
CA ARG A 183 5.13 -11.13 0.70
C ARG A 183 5.92 -9.98 0.05
N CYS A 184 5.85 -8.78 0.62
CA CYS A 184 6.58 -7.62 0.07
C CYS A 184 8.08 -7.87 -0.05
N TYR A 185 8.71 -8.47 0.97
CA TYR A 185 10.13 -8.82 0.92
C TYR A 185 10.43 -9.85 -0.17
N THR A 186 9.52 -10.80 -0.41
CA THR A 186 9.65 -11.79 -1.49
C THR A 186 9.61 -11.09 -2.86
N GLU A 187 8.65 -10.20 -3.08
CA GLU A 187 8.51 -9.44 -4.34
C GLU A 187 9.71 -8.49 -4.58
N LEU A 188 10.31 -7.94 -3.51
CA LEU A 188 11.55 -7.15 -3.56
C LEU A 188 12.82 -7.98 -3.75
N ASN A 189 12.71 -9.32 -3.80
CA ASN A 189 13.84 -10.25 -3.76
C ASN A 189 14.75 -10.08 -2.52
N ARG A 190 14.20 -9.57 -1.42
CA ARG A 190 14.83 -9.43 -0.09
C ARG A 190 14.63 -10.71 0.72
N LEU A 191 15.19 -11.81 0.23
CA LEU A 191 14.88 -13.17 0.71
C LEU A 191 15.26 -13.41 2.19
N TYR A 192 16.33 -12.77 2.68
CA TYR A 192 16.72 -12.89 4.09
C TYR A 192 15.65 -12.33 5.05
N GLN A 193 15.09 -11.15 4.73
CA GLN A 193 14.03 -10.53 5.51
C GLN A 193 12.74 -11.35 5.44
N ALA A 194 12.41 -11.88 4.26
CA ALA A 194 11.28 -12.80 4.08
C ALA A 194 11.45 -14.05 4.94
N GLU A 195 12.64 -14.66 4.94
CA GLU A 195 12.94 -15.84 5.77
C GLU A 195 12.80 -15.54 7.27
N LYS A 196 13.28 -14.38 7.73
CA LYS A 196 13.13 -13.95 9.13
C LYS A 196 11.66 -13.88 9.53
N SER A 197 10.81 -13.28 8.70
CA SER A 197 9.35 -13.25 8.92
C SER A 197 8.76 -14.67 8.94
N ALA A 198 9.15 -15.52 7.99
CA ALA A 198 8.67 -16.91 7.91
C ALA A 198 9.02 -17.70 9.18
N ARG A 199 10.27 -17.61 9.66
CA ARG A 199 10.72 -18.32 10.88
C ARG A 199 9.90 -17.92 12.10
N VAL A 200 9.58 -16.64 12.26
CA VAL A 200 8.70 -16.18 13.34
C VAL A 200 7.31 -16.81 13.18
N LEU A 201 6.70 -16.67 12.01
CA LEU A 201 5.34 -17.16 11.73
C LEU A 201 5.20 -18.68 11.92
N MET A 202 6.24 -19.47 11.59
CA MET A 202 6.25 -20.92 11.80
C MET A 202 6.19 -21.34 13.27
N THR A 203 6.59 -20.48 14.19
CA THR A 203 6.56 -20.78 15.64
C THR A 203 5.21 -20.44 16.28
N LEU A 204 4.35 -19.71 15.57
CA LEU A 204 3.09 -19.22 16.08
C LEU A 204 1.93 -20.16 15.75
N SER A 205 0.93 -20.20 16.64
CA SER A 205 -0.35 -20.83 16.35
C SER A 205 -1.25 -19.82 15.64
N LEU A 206 -1.34 -19.91 14.31
CA LEU A 206 -2.13 -19.00 13.49
C LEU A 206 -3.60 -19.48 13.39
N PRO A 207 -4.59 -18.57 13.47
CA PRO A 207 -5.96 -18.87 13.10
C PRO A 207 -6.06 -19.36 11.64
N ASP A 208 -7.02 -20.25 11.33
CA ASP A 208 -7.15 -20.92 10.02
C ASP A 208 -7.00 -19.97 8.81
N HIS A 209 -7.67 -18.81 8.83
CA HIS A 209 -7.60 -17.85 7.73
C HIS A 209 -6.18 -17.26 7.52
N LEU A 210 -5.43 -17.02 8.60
CA LEU A 210 -4.05 -16.57 8.53
C LEU A 210 -3.10 -17.72 8.20
N GLN A 211 -3.41 -18.94 8.64
CA GLN A 211 -2.67 -20.14 8.25
C GLN A 211 -2.72 -20.33 6.73
N HIS A 212 -3.90 -20.23 6.12
CA HIS A 212 -4.03 -20.33 4.66
C HIS A 212 -3.24 -19.22 3.94
N LEU A 213 -3.34 -17.97 4.42
CA LEU A 213 -2.58 -16.85 3.86
C LEU A 213 -1.07 -17.04 4.00
N PHE A 214 -0.61 -17.55 5.14
CA PHE A 214 0.80 -17.86 5.38
C PHE A 214 1.29 -18.98 4.45
N GLU A 215 0.54 -20.07 4.31
CA GLU A 215 0.89 -21.19 3.43
C GLU A 215 1.03 -20.74 1.97
N GLU A 216 0.11 -19.90 1.51
CA GLU A 216 0.16 -19.29 0.18
C GLU A 216 1.40 -18.41 0.01
N THR A 217 1.63 -17.48 0.94
CA THR A 217 2.76 -16.53 0.86
C THR A 217 4.11 -17.25 1.00
N TYR A 218 4.20 -18.26 1.87
CA TYR A 218 5.41 -19.05 2.06
C TYR A 218 5.70 -19.94 0.85
N THR A 219 4.65 -20.46 0.18
CA THR A 219 4.81 -21.12 -1.11
C THR A 219 5.44 -20.16 -2.12
N GLY A 220 4.94 -18.92 -2.21
CA GLY A 220 5.52 -17.89 -3.09
C GLY A 220 6.98 -17.60 -2.79
N TYR A 221 7.34 -17.46 -1.51
CA TYR A 221 8.74 -17.31 -1.07
C TYR A 221 9.64 -18.47 -1.53
N LEU A 222 9.19 -19.72 -1.36
CA LEU A 222 9.97 -20.89 -1.77
C LEU A 222 10.14 -20.96 -3.29
N LEU A 223 9.11 -20.59 -4.05
CA LEU A 223 9.18 -20.50 -5.52
C LEU A 223 10.18 -19.42 -5.96
N GLN A 224 10.16 -18.24 -5.33
CA GLN A 224 11.12 -17.16 -5.61
C GLN A 224 12.57 -17.57 -5.29
N ARG A 225 12.77 -18.44 -4.29
CA ARG A 225 14.09 -19.00 -3.94
C ARG A 225 14.50 -20.18 -4.84
N SER A 226 13.67 -20.58 -5.80
CA SER A 226 13.83 -21.80 -6.60
C SER A 226 13.94 -23.09 -5.77
N ASP A 227 13.38 -23.12 -4.55
CA ASP A 227 13.35 -24.30 -3.68
C ASP A 227 12.14 -25.18 -4.02
N HIS A 228 12.14 -25.71 -5.25
CA HIS A 228 11.01 -26.41 -5.86
C HIS A 228 10.55 -27.62 -5.05
N GLN A 229 11.50 -28.38 -4.49
CA GLN A 229 11.19 -29.56 -3.67
C GLN A 229 10.48 -29.16 -2.38
N ALA A 230 10.96 -28.10 -1.71
CA ALA A 230 10.30 -27.60 -0.52
C ALA A 230 8.92 -27.00 -0.83
N ALA A 231 8.72 -26.37 -2.00
CA ALA A 231 7.46 -25.71 -2.36
C ALA A 231 6.29 -26.71 -2.56
N ILE A 232 6.56 -27.91 -3.09
CA ILE A 232 5.52 -28.92 -3.43
C ILE A 232 4.54 -29.22 -2.28
N PRO A 233 4.97 -29.59 -1.05
CA PRO A 233 4.04 -29.88 0.04
C PRO A 233 3.22 -28.66 0.49
N TRP A 234 3.73 -27.44 0.33
CA TRP A 234 2.98 -26.21 0.65
C TRP A 234 1.97 -25.89 -0.44
N LEU A 235 2.36 -25.95 -1.71
CA LEU A 235 1.47 -25.78 -2.85
C LEU A 235 0.28 -26.77 -2.81
N LYS A 236 0.51 -28.02 -2.38
CA LYS A 236 -0.56 -29.00 -2.18
C LYS A 236 -1.61 -28.52 -1.17
N ARG A 237 -1.21 -27.85 -0.08
CA ARG A 237 -2.14 -27.27 0.92
C ARG A 237 -2.86 -26.04 0.37
N VAL A 238 -2.15 -25.17 -0.35
CA VAL A 238 -2.78 -24.02 -1.03
C VAL A 238 -3.91 -24.51 -1.96
N ILE A 239 -3.66 -25.56 -2.75
CA ILE A 239 -4.67 -26.17 -3.63
C ILE A 239 -5.88 -26.74 -2.87
N THR A 240 -5.70 -27.30 -1.66
CA THR A 240 -6.83 -27.86 -0.90
C THR A 240 -7.78 -26.77 -0.45
N HIS A 241 -7.27 -25.60 -0.10
CA HIS A 241 -8.05 -24.46 0.39
C HIS A 241 -8.49 -23.50 -0.72
N GLU A 242 -7.95 -23.63 -1.93
CA GLU A 242 -8.36 -22.82 -3.09
C GLU A 242 -9.82 -23.07 -3.49
N LYS A 243 -10.58 -21.98 -3.51
CA LYS A 243 -12.02 -21.92 -3.81
C LYS A 243 -12.28 -21.58 -5.28
N GLU A 244 -11.44 -20.73 -5.86
CA GLU A 244 -11.61 -20.29 -7.24
C GLU A 244 -11.20 -21.41 -8.20
N ARG A 245 -12.17 -21.90 -8.98
CA ARG A 245 -11.95 -23.06 -9.85
C ARG A 245 -10.91 -22.78 -10.94
N SER A 246 -10.85 -21.56 -11.46
CA SER A 246 -9.84 -21.12 -12.42
C SER A 246 -8.44 -21.22 -11.83
N GLN A 247 -8.25 -20.62 -10.66
CA GLN A 247 -6.98 -20.61 -9.96
C GLN A 247 -6.56 -22.01 -9.53
N LYS A 248 -7.49 -22.83 -9.02
CA LYS A 248 -7.23 -24.23 -8.66
C LYS A 248 -6.67 -25.05 -9.82
N ARG A 249 -7.15 -24.83 -11.05
CA ARG A 249 -6.61 -25.48 -12.24
C ARG A 249 -5.19 -25.03 -12.56
N ARG A 250 -4.92 -23.72 -12.47
CA ARG A 250 -3.57 -23.15 -12.66
C ARG A 250 -2.58 -23.72 -11.64
N LEU A 251 -2.96 -23.74 -10.36
CA LEU A 251 -2.14 -24.31 -9.29
C LEU A 251 -1.88 -25.82 -9.47
N HIS A 252 -2.86 -26.59 -9.96
CA HIS A 252 -2.62 -28.00 -10.31
C HIS A 252 -1.65 -28.16 -11.48
N TYR A 253 -1.68 -27.25 -12.45
CA TYR A 253 -0.70 -27.24 -13.54
C TYR A 253 0.69 -26.88 -13.02
N LEU A 254 0.80 -25.83 -12.20
CA LEU A 254 2.03 -25.45 -11.50
C LEU A 254 2.62 -26.60 -10.68
N LEU A 255 1.77 -27.33 -9.94
CA LEU A 255 2.18 -28.53 -9.21
C LEU A 255 2.77 -29.60 -10.15
N GLY A 256 2.17 -29.80 -11.33
CA GLY A 256 2.70 -30.69 -12.34
C GLY A 256 4.08 -30.26 -12.84
N GLN A 257 4.28 -28.96 -13.05
CA GLN A 257 5.57 -28.39 -13.45
C GLN A 257 6.64 -28.60 -12.38
N LEU A 258 6.34 -28.30 -11.10
CA LEU A 258 7.29 -28.51 -10.01
C LEU A 258 7.69 -29.98 -9.87
N LEU A 259 6.70 -30.88 -9.88
CA LEU A 259 6.96 -32.33 -9.80
C LEU A 259 7.78 -32.84 -11.00
N GLN A 260 7.58 -32.25 -12.18
CA GLN A 260 8.38 -32.57 -13.36
C GLN A 260 9.83 -32.08 -13.20
N LEU A 261 10.03 -30.86 -12.70
CA LEU A 261 11.36 -30.27 -12.45
C LEU A 261 12.13 -31.06 -11.39
N THR A 262 11.46 -31.59 -10.37
CA THR A 262 12.10 -32.40 -9.32
C THR A 262 12.25 -33.88 -9.67
N GLY A 263 11.81 -34.29 -10.87
CA GLY A 263 11.97 -35.65 -11.38
C GLY A 263 10.89 -36.64 -10.93
N GLU A 264 9.84 -36.21 -10.23
CA GLU A 264 8.70 -37.03 -9.78
C GLU A 264 7.71 -37.30 -10.94
N LYS A 265 8.15 -38.02 -11.97
CA LYS A 265 7.43 -38.20 -13.25
C LYS A 265 5.99 -38.69 -13.12
N GLU A 266 5.73 -39.74 -12.33
CA GLU A 266 4.38 -40.27 -12.16
C GLU A 266 3.47 -39.27 -11.43
N ALA A 267 3.98 -38.61 -10.39
CA ALA A 267 3.22 -37.60 -9.66
C ALA A 267 2.90 -36.39 -10.56
N ALA A 268 3.87 -35.95 -11.37
CA ALA A 268 3.69 -34.89 -12.35
C ALA A 268 2.61 -35.27 -13.40
N TYR A 269 2.69 -36.49 -13.94
CA TYR A 269 1.67 -37.03 -14.85
C TYR A 269 0.26 -36.97 -14.23
N GLN A 270 0.11 -37.37 -12.96
CA GLN A 270 -1.18 -37.33 -12.27
C GLN A 270 -1.66 -35.89 -11.99
N ALA A 271 -0.75 -34.98 -11.63
CA ALA A 271 -1.07 -33.58 -11.39
C ALA A 271 -1.63 -32.89 -12.64
N PHE A 272 -0.96 -33.06 -13.80
CA PHE A 272 -1.49 -32.58 -15.08
C PHE A 272 -2.81 -33.26 -15.47
N GLY A 273 -3.01 -34.52 -15.07
CA GLY A 273 -4.28 -35.23 -15.26
C GLY A 273 -5.44 -34.57 -14.53
N ARG A 274 -5.23 -34.15 -13.27
CA ARG A 274 -6.24 -33.45 -12.44
C ARG A 274 -6.67 -32.12 -13.04
N VAL A 275 -5.79 -31.43 -13.76
CA VAL A 275 -6.14 -30.20 -14.48
C VAL A 275 -7.32 -30.46 -15.42
N LYS A 276 -7.40 -31.62 -16.08
CA LYS A 276 -8.44 -31.92 -17.08
C LYS A 276 -9.80 -32.27 -16.46
N SER A 277 -9.85 -32.72 -15.21
CA SER A 277 -11.10 -33.10 -14.52
C SER A 277 -11.89 -31.91 -13.96
N LEU A 278 -11.34 -30.69 -14.04
CA LEU A 278 -11.88 -29.50 -13.35
C LEU A 278 -12.68 -28.54 -14.26
N SER A 279 -13.28 -29.04 -15.35
CA SER A 279 -13.95 -28.22 -16.38
C SER A 279 -13.04 -27.11 -16.92
N THR A 280 -12.13 -27.51 -17.81
CA THR A 280 -10.93 -26.73 -18.15
C THR A 280 -11.01 -26.17 -19.56
N PRO A 281 -10.68 -24.87 -19.77
CA PRO A 281 -10.62 -24.28 -21.11
C PRO A 281 -9.68 -25.06 -22.04
N PHE A 282 -9.96 -24.99 -23.34
CA PHE A 282 -9.24 -25.78 -24.34
C PHE A 282 -7.71 -25.61 -24.25
N GLY A 283 -7.21 -24.36 -24.19
CA GLY A 283 -5.78 -24.09 -24.13
C GLY A 283 -5.07 -24.78 -22.96
N LEU A 284 -5.55 -24.61 -21.74
CA LEU A 284 -4.97 -25.26 -20.55
C LEU A 284 -5.12 -26.80 -20.60
N LYS A 285 -6.22 -27.32 -21.16
CA LYS A 285 -6.41 -28.76 -21.35
C LYS A 285 -5.42 -29.33 -22.38
N LEU A 286 -5.16 -28.61 -23.47
CA LEU A 286 -4.17 -28.95 -24.47
C LEU A 286 -2.78 -28.99 -23.84
N GLN A 287 -2.39 -27.94 -23.12
CA GLN A 287 -1.08 -27.85 -22.45
C GLN A 287 -0.88 -28.98 -21.45
N ALA A 288 -1.86 -29.25 -20.59
CA ALA A 288 -1.80 -30.40 -19.67
C ALA A 288 -1.71 -31.76 -20.41
N THR A 289 -2.21 -31.85 -21.65
CA THR A 289 -2.09 -33.07 -22.48
C THR A 289 -0.72 -33.20 -23.10
N VAL A 290 -0.16 -32.11 -23.59
CA VAL A 290 1.21 -32.02 -24.09
C VAL A 290 2.20 -32.41 -22.99
N SER A 291 2.09 -31.81 -21.80
CA SER A 291 2.99 -32.07 -20.66
C SER A 291 2.90 -33.50 -20.13
N GLN A 292 1.76 -34.17 -20.28
CA GLN A 292 1.62 -35.59 -19.91
C GLN A 292 2.34 -36.55 -20.86
N LEU A 293 2.49 -36.21 -22.15
CA LEU A 293 3.03 -37.13 -23.15
C LEU A 293 4.44 -37.66 -22.82
N PRO A 294 5.44 -36.81 -22.51
CA PRO A 294 6.79 -37.29 -22.18
C PRO A 294 6.87 -37.99 -20.81
N LEU A 295 5.90 -37.75 -19.94
CA LEU A 295 5.83 -38.33 -18.59
C LEU A 295 5.10 -39.68 -18.55
N ALA A 296 4.29 -39.96 -19.57
CA ALA A 296 3.43 -41.13 -19.60
C ALA A 296 4.23 -42.43 -19.86
N PRO A 297 3.84 -43.55 -19.22
CA PRO A 297 4.32 -44.88 -19.59
C PRO A 297 4.07 -45.19 -21.08
N PRO A 298 4.92 -46.00 -21.74
CA PRO A 298 4.82 -46.28 -23.18
C PRO A 298 3.42 -46.72 -23.63
N GLU A 299 2.74 -47.54 -22.82
CA GLU A 299 1.39 -48.05 -23.09
C GLU A 299 0.33 -46.93 -23.20
N ARG A 300 0.51 -45.83 -22.48
CA ARG A 300 -0.43 -44.70 -22.43
C ARG A 300 -0.11 -43.62 -23.47
N GLN A 301 1.13 -43.53 -23.95
CA GLN A 301 1.56 -42.52 -24.92
C GLN A 301 0.73 -42.58 -26.22
N SER A 302 0.40 -43.79 -26.70
CA SER A 302 -0.44 -43.97 -27.90
C SER A 302 -1.82 -43.31 -27.77
N LYS A 303 -2.46 -43.44 -26.61
CA LYS A 303 -3.77 -42.82 -26.31
C LYS A 303 -3.65 -41.29 -26.25
N ILE A 304 -2.58 -40.78 -25.65
CA ILE A 304 -2.33 -39.33 -25.56
C ILE A 304 -2.09 -38.74 -26.94
N ARG A 305 -1.27 -39.37 -27.79
CA ARG A 305 -1.04 -38.93 -29.17
C ARG A 305 -2.33 -38.88 -29.99
N ARG A 306 -3.19 -39.91 -29.88
CA ARG A 306 -4.54 -39.89 -30.51
C ARG A 306 -5.43 -38.77 -29.96
N SER A 307 -5.33 -38.45 -28.66
CA SER A 307 -6.06 -37.34 -28.07
C SER A 307 -5.59 -35.99 -28.61
N LEU A 308 -4.27 -35.79 -28.74
CA LEU A 308 -3.68 -34.57 -29.32
C LEU A 308 -4.08 -34.41 -30.79
N ASP A 309 -4.07 -35.49 -31.57
CA ASP A 309 -4.48 -35.45 -32.97
C ASP A 309 -5.95 -35.02 -33.13
N LYS A 310 -6.84 -35.53 -32.26
CA LYS A 310 -8.24 -35.07 -32.20
C LYS A 310 -8.40 -33.62 -31.77
N MET A 311 -7.45 -33.05 -31.02
CA MET A 311 -7.52 -31.65 -30.59
C MET A 311 -7.25 -30.67 -31.73
N LYS A 312 -6.58 -31.09 -32.82
CA LYS A 312 -6.28 -30.25 -33.98
C LYS A 312 -7.51 -29.60 -34.60
N THR A 313 -8.66 -30.27 -34.57
CA THR A 313 -9.90 -29.77 -35.20
C THR A 313 -10.45 -28.51 -34.56
N ASN A 314 -10.11 -28.25 -33.29
CA ASN A 314 -10.61 -27.10 -32.52
C ASN A 314 -9.47 -26.14 -32.12
N ALA A 315 -8.25 -26.39 -32.60
CA ALA A 315 -7.07 -25.60 -32.27
C ALA A 315 -6.99 -24.34 -33.12
N ASP A 316 -6.52 -23.24 -32.54
CA ASP A 316 -6.02 -22.10 -33.32
C ASP A 316 -4.67 -22.42 -33.98
N ASN A 317 -4.14 -21.49 -34.77
CA ASN A 317 -2.90 -21.70 -35.53
C ASN A 317 -1.70 -22.05 -34.63
N ASP A 318 -1.54 -21.37 -33.49
CA ASP A 318 -0.41 -21.56 -32.59
C ASP A 318 -0.52 -22.90 -31.85
N GLN A 319 -1.73 -23.24 -31.40
CA GLN A 319 -2.05 -24.53 -30.79
C GLN A 319 -1.87 -25.69 -31.77
N LEU A 320 -2.22 -25.50 -33.05
CA LEU A 320 -2.01 -26.49 -34.10
C LEU A 320 -0.51 -26.75 -34.31
N GLN A 321 0.29 -25.68 -34.43
CA GLN A 321 1.75 -25.80 -34.55
C GLN A 321 2.35 -26.52 -33.35
N LEU A 322 1.93 -26.19 -32.12
CA LEU A 322 2.35 -26.89 -30.91
C LEU A 322 2.03 -28.39 -30.96
N ILE A 323 0.80 -28.74 -31.34
CA ILE A 323 0.38 -30.15 -31.45
C ILE A 323 1.26 -30.89 -32.47
N GLU A 324 1.50 -30.30 -33.64
CA GLU A 324 2.31 -30.92 -34.69
C GLU A 324 3.76 -31.13 -34.28
N GLN A 325 4.38 -30.13 -33.63
CA GLN A 325 5.74 -30.25 -33.11
C GLN A 325 5.86 -31.39 -32.09
N VAL A 326 4.94 -31.44 -31.12
CA VAL A 326 4.91 -32.46 -30.07
C VAL A 326 4.70 -33.86 -30.65
N LEU A 327 3.80 -34.01 -31.63
CA LEU A 327 3.55 -35.30 -32.30
C LEU A 327 4.74 -35.74 -33.16
N ALA A 328 5.48 -34.80 -33.75
CA ALA A 328 6.70 -35.06 -34.52
C ALA A 328 7.91 -35.43 -33.64
N GLY A 329 7.76 -35.46 -32.31
CA GLY A 329 8.85 -35.78 -31.38
C GLY A 329 9.83 -34.63 -31.14
N ARG A 330 9.54 -33.44 -31.69
CA ARG A 330 10.20 -32.19 -31.30
C ARG A 330 9.52 -31.74 -30.02
N GLY A 331 10.00 -32.27 -28.89
CA GLY A 331 9.34 -32.13 -27.59
C GLY A 331 8.93 -30.69 -27.29
N ALA A 332 7.83 -30.52 -26.54
CA ALA A 332 7.51 -29.24 -25.93
C ALA A 332 8.75 -28.76 -25.16
N ALA A 333 9.10 -27.48 -25.34
CA ALA A 333 10.26 -26.88 -24.69
C ALA A 333 10.32 -27.34 -23.22
N ALA A 334 11.50 -27.80 -22.77
CA ALA A 334 11.68 -28.16 -21.37
C ALA A 334 11.21 -26.97 -20.52
N VAL A 335 10.42 -27.23 -19.47
CA VAL A 335 9.99 -26.17 -18.54
C VAL A 335 11.26 -25.52 -18.02
N THR A 336 11.50 -24.29 -18.45
CA THR A 336 12.66 -23.52 -17.99
C THR A 336 12.26 -22.81 -16.70
N ASP A 337 13.19 -22.75 -15.76
CA ASP A 337 13.02 -21.92 -14.57
C ASP A 337 13.12 -20.46 -15.05
N GLY A 338 11.97 -19.89 -15.42
CA GLY A 338 11.81 -18.62 -16.13
C GLY A 338 12.14 -17.38 -15.30
N VAL A 339 13.16 -17.45 -14.44
CA VAL A 339 13.77 -16.26 -13.81
C VAL A 339 14.64 -15.48 -14.83
N ALA A 340 14.78 -15.98 -16.07
CA ALA A 340 15.34 -15.26 -17.21
C ALA A 340 14.29 -14.34 -17.88
N GLY A 341 13.88 -13.30 -17.16
CA GLY A 341 12.87 -12.32 -17.60
C GLY A 341 13.27 -10.86 -17.36
N ALA A 342 14.56 -10.59 -17.19
CA ALA A 342 15.16 -9.27 -17.37
C ALA A 342 16.41 -9.42 -18.26
N GLY A 343 16.18 -9.59 -19.56
CA GLY A 343 17.16 -9.38 -20.64
C GLY A 343 18.16 -10.51 -20.91
N GLU A 344 17.90 -11.33 -21.93
CA GLU A 344 18.98 -11.99 -22.66
C GLU A 344 19.62 -10.97 -23.63
N GLN A 345 20.66 -10.28 -23.16
CA GLN A 345 21.85 -10.15 -23.98
C GLN A 345 22.70 -11.37 -23.69
N GLN A 346 22.63 -12.35 -24.60
CA GLN A 346 23.53 -13.50 -24.57
C GLN A 346 24.90 -13.07 -25.09
N GLN A 347 25.57 -12.32 -24.23
CA GLN A 347 26.99 -12.01 -24.26
C GLN A 347 27.48 -12.23 -22.85
N SER A 348 27.56 -13.50 -22.44
CA SER A 348 28.17 -14.00 -21.20
C SER A 348 28.35 -12.94 -20.10
N PHE A 349 27.25 -12.46 -19.52
CA PHE A 349 27.27 -11.40 -18.52
C PHE A 349 26.96 -12.02 -17.16
N ILE A 350 28.03 -12.38 -16.43
CA ILE A 350 27.99 -12.70 -15.01
C ILE A 350 27.82 -11.37 -14.26
N VAL A 351 26.59 -10.86 -14.15
CA VAL A 351 26.30 -9.66 -13.34
C VAL A 351 25.02 -9.87 -12.55
N ASN A 352 25.18 -10.56 -11.44
CA ASN A 352 24.48 -10.31 -10.17
C ASN A 352 25.17 -11.06 -9.01
N ASP A 353 26.01 -12.06 -9.33
CA ASP A 353 27.00 -12.60 -8.40
C ASP A 353 28.15 -11.60 -8.18
N SER A 354 28.51 -10.81 -9.20
CA SER A 354 29.65 -9.89 -9.18
C SER A 354 29.49 -8.72 -8.22
N LEU A 355 28.35 -8.02 -8.18
CA LEU A 355 28.15 -6.89 -7.26
C LEU A 355 27.99 -7.35 -5.82
N LEU A 356 27.31 -8.47 -5.58
CA LEU A 356 27.18 -9.06 -4.25
C LEU A 356 28.54 -9.58 -3.76
N ARG A 357 29.32 -10.25 -4.61
CA ARG A 357 30.71 -10.64 -4.30
C ARG A 357 31.64 -9.45 -4.15
N ILE A 358 31.50 -8.40 -4.96
CA ILE A 358 32.26 -7.16 -4.83
C ILE A 358 31.94 -6.50 -3.50
N SER A 359 30.67 -6.41 -3.11
CA SER A 359 30.25 -5.87 -1.81
C SER A 359 30.74 -6.74 -0.66
N LEU A 360 30.58 -8.07 -0.73
CA LEU A 360 31.03 -9.00 0.31
C LEU A 360 32.56 -9.02 0.43
N MET A 361 33.29 -8.92 -0.68
CA MET A 361 34.75 -8.85 -0.71
C MET A 361 35.25 -7.48 -0.23
N HIS A 362 34.53 -6.41 -0.57
CA HIS A 362 34.77 -5.06 -0.06
C HIS A 362 34.62 -5.03 1.46
N ASP A 363 33.49 -5.50 1.99
CA ASP A 363 33.24 -5.58 3.43
C ASP A 363 34.26 -6.51 4.13
N SER A 364 34.52 -7.70 3.56
CA SER A 364 35.46 -8.65 4.14
C SER A 364 36.88 -8.10 4.24
N LEU A 365 37.39 -7.45 3.19
CA LEU A 365 38.75 -6.89 3.20
C LEU A 365 38.86 -5.71 4.16
N TYR A 366 37.82 -4.87 4.27
CA TYR A 366 37.78 -3.80 5.27
C TYR A 366 37.82 -4.35 6.71
N GLN A 367 36.97 -5.35 6.99
CA GLN A 367 36.93 -6.00 8.31
C GLN A 367 38.28 -6.67 8.65
N GLU A 368 38.95 -7.27 7.66
CA GLU A 368 40.25 -7.90 7.86
C GLU A 368 41.34 -6.88 8.21
N VAL A 369 41.36 -5.71 7.54
CA VAL A 369 42.26 -4.61 7.93
C VAL A 369 41.96 -4.12 9.34
N TYR A 370 40.67 -3.99 9.68
CA TYR A 370 40.25 -3.55 11.01
C TYR A 370 40.68 -4.53 12.11
N HIS A 371 40.45 -5.83 11.92
CA HIS A 371 40.88 -6.85 12.87
C HIS A 371 42.40 -6.91 13.00
N ALA A 372 43.14 -6.88 11.89
CA ALA A 372 44.59 -6.84 11.90
C ALA A 372 45.13 -5.62 12.67
N PHE A 373 44.48 -4.46 12.52
CA PHE A 373 44.83 -3.25 13.24
C PHE A 373 44.58 -3.37 14.74
N MET A 374 43.43 -3.95 15.12
CA MET A 374 43.09 -4.21 16.52
C MET A 374 44.03 -5.24 17.17
N GLU A 375 44.56 -6.19 16.40
CA GLU A 375 45.57 -7.16 16.81
C GLU A 375 47.00 -6.58 16.87
N GLY A 376 47.21 -5.38 16.32
CA GLY A 376 48.53 -4.76 16.20
C GLY A 376 49.43 -5.41 15.13
N ASP A 377 48.86 -6.20 14.21
CA ASP A 377 49.59 -6.83 13.11
C ASP A 377 49.81 -5.83 11.96
N THR A 378 50.86 -5.04 12.10
CA THR A 378 51.20 -3.92 11.20
C THR A 378 51.49 -4.39 9.77
N ALA A 379 52.07 -5.58 9.62
CA ALA A 379 52.34 -6.19 8.32
C ALA A 379 51.04 -6.58 7.63
N ARG A 380 50.11 -7.21 8.36
CA ARG A 380 48.81 -7.60 7.82
C ARG A 380 48.00 -6.36 7.42
N VAL A 381 47.90 -5.34 8.28
CA VAL A 381 47.26 -4.05 7.96
C VAL A 381 47.80 -3.44 6.67
N ALA A 382 49.12 -3.36 6.52
CA ALA A 382 49.74 -2.81 5.33
C ALA A 382 49.35 -3.62 4.07
N THR A 383 49.51 -4.95 4.14
CA THR A 383 49.23 -5.83 3.00
C THR A 383 47.75 -5.82 2.57
N THR A 384 46.81 -5.95 3.50
CA THR A 384 45.37 -6.02 3.17
C THR A 384 44.79 -4.66 2.79
N ALA A 385 45.24 -3.55 3.38
CA ALA A 385 44.77 -2.22 2.95
C ALA A 385 45.34 -1.82 1.58
N SER A 386 46.57 -2.22 1.24
CA SER A 386 47.10 -2.03 -0.12
C SER A 386 46.37 -2.90 -1.14
N LEU A 387 45.98 -4.13 -0.78
CA LEU A 387 45.12 -4.99 -1.61
C LEU A 387 43.76 -4.34 -1.83
N PHE A 388 43.11 -3.87 -0.75
CA PHE A 388 41.84 -3.16 -0.82
C PHE A 388 41.93 -1.92 -1.71
N ALA A 389 42.96 -1.09 -1.56
CA ALA A 389 43.15 0.12 -2.35
C ALA A 389 43.33 -0.17 -3.84
N ARG A 390 44.02 -1.27 -4.18
CA ARG A 390 44.17 -1.71 -5.57
C ARG A 390 42.87 -2.24 -6.14
N GLN A 391 42.03 -2.89 -5.33
CA GLN A 391 40.82 -3.57 -5.79
C GLN A 391 39.59 -2.63 -5.79
N PHE A 392 39.57 -1.62 -4.93
CA PHE A 392 38.49 -0.64 -4.78
C PHE A 392 39.04 0.81 -4.74
N PRO A 393 39.66 1.30 -5.83
CA PRO A 393 40.35 2.60 -5.87
C PRO A 393 39.42 3.82 -5.70
N GLU A 394 38.12 3.64 -5.90
CA GLU A 394 37.08 4.68 -5.73
C GLU A 394 36.34 4.55 -4.38
N SER A 395 36.82 3.70 -3.46
CA SER A 395 36.10 3.46 -2.21
C SER A 395 36.20 4.65 -1.25
N ALA A 396 35.06 5.05 -0.70
CA ALA A 396 34.98 6.05 0.37
C ALA A 396 35.78 5.67 1.64
N TRP A 397 36.16 4.40 1.79
CA TRP A 397 36.91 3.88 2.95
C TRP A 397 38.44 3.98 2.81
N LEU A 398 38.96 4.39 1.64
CA LEU A 398 40.41 4.51 1.42
C LEU A 398 41.12 5.50 2.35
N PRO A 399 40.55 6.70 2.63
CA PRO A 399 41.16 7.62 3.58
C PRO A 399 41.33 6.98 4.95
N GLN A 400 40.32 6.22 5.38
CA GLN A 400 40.29 5.53 6.66
C GLN A 400 41.32 4.41 6.73
N LEU A 401 41.41 3.56 5.69
CA LEU A 401 42.41 2.48 5.64
C LEU A 401 43.85 3.00 5.61
N LYS A 402 44.10 4.11 4.89
CA LYS A 402 45.41 4.76 4.85
C LYS A 402 45.83 5.30 6.22
N GLU A 403 44.87 5.77 7.00
CA GLU A 403 45.09 6.20 8.39
C GLU A 403 45.44 5.01 9.31
N MET A 404 44.73 3.89 9.17
CA MET A 404 45.06 2.65 9.91
C MET A 404 46.48 2.15 9.59
N GLN A 405 46.90 2.21 8.32
CA GLN A 405 48.27 1.89 7.92
C GLN A 405 49.30 2.84 8.54
N MET A 406 49.02 4.15 8.57
CA MET A 406 49.91 5.15 9.16
C MET A 406 50.05 4.99 10.68
N LEU A 407 48.96 4.65 11.37
CA LEU A 407 48.97 4.41 12.82
C LEU A 407 49.64 3.08 13.18
N ALA A 408 49.40 2.04 12.38
CA ALA A 408 50.08 0.76 12.54
C ALA A 408 51.61 0.92 12.40
N THR A 409 52.06 1.76 11.46
CA THR A 409 53.50 1.97 11.21
C THR A 409 54.15 2.95 12.20
N ASN A 410 53.46 4.01 12.61
CA ASN A 410 54.02 5.04 13.50
C ASN A 410 53.74 4.81 15.00
N GLY A 411 52.96 3.77 15.32
CA GLY A 411 52.57 3.43 16.69
C GLY A 411 51.33 4.19 17.17
N LEU A 412 50.57 3.56 18.06
CA LEU A 412 49.42 4.18 18.72
C LEU A 412 49.88 5.24 19.73
N PRO A 413 49.09 6.31 19.97
CA PRO A 413 49.36 7.25 21.05
C PRO A 413 49.54 6.53 22.39
N PRO A 414 50.55 6.88 23.20
CA PRO A 414 50.87 6.15 24.42
C PRO A 414 49.67 6.11 25.39
N GLY A 415 49.31 4.91 25.85
CA GLY A 415 48.22 4.67 26.81
C GLY A 415 46.84 4.43 26.20
N SER A 416 46.70 4.42 24.87
CA SER A 416 45.40 4.18 24.21
C SER A 416 45.28 2.73 23.71
N PRO A 417 44.27 1.94 24.14
CA PRO A 417 43.98 0.67 23.47
C PRO A 417 43.53 0.94 22.02
N PRO A 418 43.81 0.01 21.07
CA PRO A 418 43.60 0.23 19.63
C PRO A 418 42.20 0.75 19.26
N GLY A 419 41.16 0.35 19.99
CA GLY A 419 39.78 0.80 19.75
C GLY A 419 39.47 2.24 20.21
N ALA A 420 40.11 2.72 21.28
CA ALA A 420 39.83 4.05 21.84
C ALA A 420 40.60 5.18 21.11
N ALA A 421 41.79 4.87 20.58
CA ALA A 421 42.53 5.78 19.71
C ALA A 421 41.78 6.04 18.39
N TRP A 422 41.03 5.04 17.92
CA TRP A 422 40.28 5.11 16.66
C TRP A 422 39.06 6.01 16.73
N GLU A 423 38.27 5.91 17.81
CA GLU A 423 37.13 6.81 18.06
C GLU A 423 37.59 8.27 18.16
N SER A 424 38.71 8.52 18.85
CA SER A 424 39.32 9.85 18.99
C SER A 424 39.85 10.43 17.66
N LEU A 425 40.39 9.60 16.76
CA LEU A 425 40.90 10.05 15.47
C LEU A 425 39.79 10.29 14.43
N ALA A 426 38.74 9.46 14.43
CA ALA A 426 37.53 9.68 13.63
C ALA A 426 36.85 11.02 13.96
N GLU A 427 36.84 11.38 15.24
CA GLU A 427 36.37 12.70 15.70
C GLU A 427 37.31 13.83 15.27
N SER A 428 38.63 13.62 15.29
CA SER A 428 39.63 14.64 14.94
C SER A 428 39.71 14.96 13.44
N ASN A 429 39.53 13.97 12.54
CA ASN A 429 39.53 14.19 11.09
C ASN A 429 38.26 14.91 10.63
N LEU A 430 37.12 14.65 11.28
CA LEU A 430 35.89 15.43 11.09
C LEU A 430 36.08 16.90 11.49
N HIS A 431 36.94 17.19 12.47
CA HIS A 431 37.28 18.55 12.88
C HIS A 431 38.30 19.23 11.95
N ARG A 432 39.28 18.50 11.39
CA ARG A 432 40.34 19.09 10.56
C ARG A 432 39.89 19.42 9.13
N GLN A 433 38.97 18.63 8.54
CA GLN A 433 38.38 18.97 7.22
C GLN A 433 37.51 20.24 7.27
N THR A 434 36.95 20.54 8.44
CA THR A 434 35.96 21.60 8.58
C THR A 434 36.50 22.99 8.91
N GLN A 435 37.82 23.18 8.99
CA GLN A 435 38.41 24.50 9.22
C GLN A 435 38.69 25.29 7.93
N ASN A 436 38.69 24.65 6.75
CA ASN A 436 39.01 25.31 5.47
C ASN A 436 37.85 25.41 4.48
N GLU A 437 36.64 24.99 4.86
CA GLU A 437 35.48 25.15 4.00
C GLU A 437 34.68 26.41 4.36
N PRO A 438 34.14 27.14 3.37
CA PRO A 438 33.22 28.23 3.64
C PRO A 438 32.04 27.75 4.48
N TYR A 439 31.66 28.60 5.44
CA TYR A 439 30.68 28.27 6.48
C TYR A 439 29.29 27.90 5.90
N PHE A 440 28.88 28.59 4.82
CA PHE A 440 27.73 28.25 3.99
C PHE A 440 28.10 28.32 2.51
N LEU A 441 27.42 27.53 1.68
CA LEU A 441 27.62 27.46 0.24
C LEU A 441 26.55 28.26 -0.49
N ALA A 442 26.98 29.04 -1.49
CA ALA A 442 26.09 29.76 -2.39
C ALA A 442 25.66 28.88 -3.58
N ASP A 443 25.14 27.68 -3.30
CA ASP A 443 24.63 26.77 -4.33
C ASP A 443 23.15 27.05 -4.62
N ARG A 444 22.80 27.31 -5.88
CA ARG A 444 21.40 27.44 -6.35
C ARG A 444 20.90 26.21 -7.11
N GLN A 445 21.79 25.36 -7.60
CA GLN A 445 21.47 24.30 -8.57
C GLN A 445 21.24 22.95 -7.89
N GLY A 446 21.88 22.71 -6.75
CA GLY A 446 21.71 21.47 -5.98
C GLY A 446 20.35 21.38 -5.29
N PRO A 447 20.04 20.23 -4.66
CA PRO A 447 18.75 19.99 -4.00
C PRO A 447 18.52 20.93 -2.82
N HIS A 448 17.32 21.52 -2.77
CA HIS A 448 16.91 22.48 -1.75
C HIS A 448 15.74 21.97 -0.91
N LEU A 449 15.59 22.56 0.26
CA LEU A 449 14.48 22.39 1.18
C LEU A 449 13.83 23.74 1.41
N PHE A 450 12.52 23.72 1.63
CA PHE A 450 11.79 24.87 2.14
C PHE A 450 11.48 24.65 3.62
N LEU A 451 11.92 25.56 4.48
CA LEU A 451 11.77 25.47 5.93
C LEU A 451 10.77 26.52 6.42
N LEU A 452 9.91 26.11 7.35
CA LEU A 452 9.07 26.99 8.15
C LEU A 452 9.59 26.95 9.58
N ALA A 453 10.50 27.87 9.91
CA ALA A 453 11.18 27.89 11.20
C ALA A 453 10.46 28.75 12.24
N TYR A 454 10.37 28.30 13.48
CA TYR A 454 9.70 28.99 14.58
C TYR A 454 10.43 28.73 15.91
N GLU A 455 10.20 29.57 16.90
CA GLU A 455 10.75 29.37 18.25
C GLU A 455 10.07 28.19 18.95
N ARG A 456 10.82 27.41 19.73
CA ARG A 456 10.22 26.31 20.50
C ARG A 456 9.07 26.83 21.35
N PHE A 457 7.94 26.13 21.30
CA PHE A 457 6.68 26.46 21.98
C PHE A 457 5.89 27.66 21.43
N SER A 458 6.35 28.35 20.37
CA SER A 458 5.61 29.45 19.76
C SER A 458 4.58 29.01 18.71
N CYS A 459 4.76 27.82 18.12
CA CYS A 459 3.87 27.25 17.12
C CYS A 459 3.57 25.78 17.42
N ASN A 460 2.32 25.36 17.16
CA ASN A 460 1.94 23.97 17.27
C ASN A 460 2.50 23.17 16.08
N ARG A 461 3.47 22.28 16.36
CA ARG A 461 4.09 21.39 15.37
C ARG A 461 3.06 20.74 14.44
N ASN A 462 2.03 20.14 15.01
CA ASN A 462 1.08 19.37 14.22
C ASN A 462 0.23 20.28 13.34
N GLU A 463 -0.12 21.46 13.82
CA GLU A 463 -0.90 22.45 13.05
C GLU A 463 -0.12 22.98 11.85
N LEU A 464 1.15 23.32 12.03
CA LEU A 464 2.05 23.70 10.93
C LEU A 464 2.21 22.56 9.90
N LEU A 465 2.38 21.33 10.38
CA LEU A 465 2.44 20.14 9.53
C LEU A 465 1.16 19.94 8.72
N PHE A 466 0.00 20.03 9.37
CA PHE A 466 -1.29 19.80 8.74
C PHE A 466 -1.68 20.91 7.77
N ALA A 467 -1.44 22.18 8.11
CA ALA A 467 -1.69 23.31 7.21
C ALA A 467 -0.82 23.21 5.94
N THR A 468 0.47 22.89 6.11
CA THR A 468 1.39 22.70 4.98
C THR A 468 1.00 21.48 4.14
N ALA A 469 0.60 20.37 4.77
CA ALA A 469 0.14 19.18 4.06
C ALA A 469 -1.16 19.45 3.29
N ALA A 470 -2.15 20.14 3.89
CA ALA A 470 -3.41 20.48 3.24
C ALA A 470 -3.22 21.38 2.01
N PHE A 471 -2.33 22.37 2.11
CA PHE A 471 -1.91 23.17 0.97
C PHE A 471 -1.26 22.29 -0.12
N ASN A 472 -0.34 21.40 0.26
CA ASN A 472 0.32 20.50 -0.70
C ASN A 472 -0.69 19.63 -1.45
N PHE A 473 -1.64 19.03 -0.73
CA PHE A 473 -2.67 18.19 -1.32
C PHE A 473 -3.63 18.95 -2.24
N SER A 474 -3.98 20.19 -1.89
CA SER A 474 -4.92 21.00 -2.69
C SER A 474 -4.26 21.63 -3.91
N SER A 475 -2.99 22.03 -3.80
CA SER A 475 -2.28 22.78 -4.83
C SER A 475 -1.50 21.89 -5.80
N PHE A 476 -1.14 20.66 -5.41
CA PHE A 476 -0.27 19.79 -6.21
C PHE A 476 -0.87 18.38 -6.39
N ARG A 477 -1.47 18.15 -7.56
CA ARG A 477 -2.14 16.88 -7.91
C ARG A 477 -1.20 15.75 -8.35
N LEU A 478 -0.03 16.11 -8.89
CA LEU A 478 0.92 15.17 -9.51
C LEU A 478 2.30 15.18 -8.85
N ARG A 479 2.47 15.92 -7.75
CA ARG A 479 3.76 16.10 -7.08
C ARG A 479 3.60 15.92 -5.58
N THR A 480 4.41 15.05 -5.00
CA THR A 480 4.45 14.78 -3.56
C THR A 480 5.65 15.49 -2.92
N PHE A 481 5.49 15.85 -1.65
CA PHE A 481 6.53 16.52 -0.86
C PHE A 481 6.68 15.81 0.47
N ASP A 482 7.91 15.48 0.84
CA ASP A 482 8.17 14.91 2.16
C ASP A 482 8.24 16.02 3.20
N LEU A 483 7.55 15.80 4.32
CA LEU A 483 7.48 16.73 5.44
C LEU A 483 8.21 16.12 6.64
N SER A 484 9.18 16.85 7.20
CA SER A 484 9.97 16.40 8.35
C SER A 484 10.33 17.55 9.27
N PHE A 485 10.39 17.32 10.59
CA PHE A 485 10.85 18.34 11.51
C PHE A 485 12.37 18.33 11.67
N LEU A 486 12.97 19.50 11.63
CA LEU A 486 14.37 19.75 11.93
C LEU A 486 14.47 20.63 13.18
N SER A 487 15.51 20.41 13.99
CA SER A 487 15.77 21.21 15.19
C SER A 487 17.11 21.94 15.05
N PHE A 488 17.12 23.22 15.38
CA PHE A 488 18.28 24.10 15.28
C PHE A 488 18.41 24.93 16.57
N GLY A 489 18.97 24.31 17.62
CA GLY A 489 19.10 24.95 18.94
C GLY A 489 17.75 25.27 19.58
N THR A 490 17.44 26.55 19.74
CA THR A 490 16.18 27.07 20.33
C THR A 490 15.03 27.15 19.34
N ARG A 491 15.29 26.94 18.05
CA ARG A 491 14.27 26.95 16.98
C ARG A 491 14.00 25.55 16.45
N GLU A 492 12.80 25.37 15.93
CA GLU A 492 12.38 24.19 15.18
C GLU A 492 11.89 24.61 13.82
N ALA A 493 11.98 23.72 12.84
CA ALA A 493 11.48 23.99 11.51
C ALA A 493 10.74 22.79 10.95
N LEU A 494 9.59 23.04 10.33
CA LEU A 494 9.00 22.07 9.40
C LEU A 494 9.73 22.19 8.07
N ALA A 495 10.33 21.10 7.61
CA ALA A 495 11.05 21.02 6.36
C ALA A 495 10.22 20.31 5.30
N VAL A 496 9.98 21.00 4.19
CA VAL A 496 9.42 20.47 2.94
C VAL A 496 10.57 20.11 2.01
N ARG A 497 10.59 18.87 1.51
CA ARG A 497 11.67 18.34 0.66
C ARG A 497 11.18 18.08 -0.77
N SER A 498 12.06 17.53 -1.60
CA SER A 498 11.81 17.16 -3.00
C SER A 498 11.84 18.33 -3.99
N PHE A 499 12.65 19.35 -3.69
CA PHE A 499 12.97 20.43 -4.64
C PHE A 499 14.33 20.20 -5.29
N GLN A 500 14.38 20.35 -6.61
CA GLN A 500 15.60 20.06 -7.38
C GLN A 500 16.64 21.16 -7.23
N ASN A 501 16.20 22.41 -7.06
CA ASN A 501 17.03 23.60 -7.01
C ASN A 501 16.37 24.71 -6.16
N TYR A 502 17.07 25.83 -6.00
CA TYR A 502 16.62 26.96 -5.19
C TYR A 502 15.30 27.55 -5.71
N ASP A 503 15.20 27.78 -7.02
CA ASP A 503 14.07 28.48 -7.63
C ASP A 503 12.77 27.68 -7.50
N ASP A 504 12.87 26.36 -7.56
CA ASP A 504 11.77 25.41 -7.35
C ASP A 504 11.24 25.45 -5.90
N ALA A 505 12.13 25.47 -4.92
CA ALA A 505 11.77 25.62 -3.50
C ALA A 505 11.21 27.02 -3.17
N HIS A 506 11.77 28.06 -3.78
CA HIS A 506 11.32 29.45 -3.59
C HIS A 506 9.92 29.67 -4.13
N ARG A 507 9.63 29.22 -5.37
CA ARG A 507 8.30 29.31 -5.98
C ARG A 507 7.23 28.56 -5.17
N TYR A 508 7.58 27.39 -4.64
CA TYR A 508 6.70 26.67 -3.72
C TYR A 508 6.37 27.52 -2.48
N GLY A 509 7.40 28.14 -1.88
CA GLY A 509 7.24 29.03 -0.73
C GLY A 509 6.33 30.23 -1.04
N GLU A 510 6.44 30.83 -2.22
CA GLU A 510 5.54 31.92 -2.65
C GLU A 510 4.09 31.47 -2.75
N MET A 511 3.84 30.30 -3.35
CA MET A 511 2.49 29.76 -3.47
C MET A 511 1.88 29.46 -2.09
N LEU A 512 2.68 28.90 -1.18
CA LEU A 512 2.25 28.56 0.17
C LEU A 512 1.92 29.81 1.00
N LEU A 513 2.78 30.83 0.95
CA LEU A 513 2.61 32.06 1.73
C LEU A 513 1.46 32.94 1.22
N ASN A 514 1.09 32.82 -0.05
CA ASN A 514 -0.05 33.51 -0.65
C ASN A 514 -1.38 32.76 -0.49
N ASP A 515 -1.37 31.54 0.06
CA ASP A 515 -2.59 30.79 0.30
C ASP A 515 -3.36 31.36 1.50
N SER A 516 -4.59 31.82 1.26
CA SER A 516 -5.43 32.47 2.26
C SER A 516 -5.73 31.56 3.46
N LEU A 517 -5.88 30.25 3.25
CA LEU A 517 -6.17 29.30 4.33
C LEU A 517 -4.94 29.07 5.19
N PHE A 518 -3.78 28.90 4.56
CA PHE A 518 -2.50 28.80 5.25
C PHE A 518 -2.22 30.05 6.09
N ALA A 519 -2.38 31.25 5.52
CA ALA A 519 -2.14 32.51 6.22
C ALA A 519 -3.07 32.72 7.44
N THR A 520 -4.32 32.25 7.39
CA THR A 520 -5.25 32.35 8.53
C THR A 520 -4.98 31.37 9.67
N THR A 521 -4.26 30.28 9.40
CA THR A 521 -4.10 29.16 10.34
C THR A 521 -2.82 29.29 11.18
N ILE A 522 -1.83 30.08 10.76
CA ILE A 522 -0.48 30.04 11.34
C ILE A 522 -0.14 31.31 12.15
N PRO A 523 0.38 31.17 13.39
CA PRO A 523 0.70 32.32 14.25
C PRO A 523 1.81 33.23 13.71
N ALA A 524 1.81 34.48 14.16
CA ALA A 524 2.90 35.43 13.93
C ALA A 524 4.21 34.90 14.55
N GLY A 525 5.25 34.73 13.73
CA GLY A 525 6.56 34.25 14.20
C GLY A 525 7.14 33.04 13.43
N VAL A 526 6.44 32.53 12.41
CA VAL A 526 7.02 31.55 11.47
C VAL A 526 7.87 32.27 10.43
N MET A 527 9.13 31.83 10.30
CA MET A 527 10.15 32.34 9.41
C MET A 527 10.38 31.36 8.25
N PRO A 528 9.93 31.68 7.02
CA PRO A 528 10.20 30.86 5.85
C PRO A 528 11.67 31.00 5.41
N VAL A 529 12.33 29.88 5.09
CA VAL A 529 13.73 29.85 4.64
C VAL A 529 13.91 28.79 3.54
N VAL A 530 14.49 29.17 2.41
CA VAL A 530 14.96 28.20 1.39
C VAL A 530 16.42 27.90 1.66
N ILE A 531 16.78 26.61 1.80
CA ILE A 531 18.14 26.18 2.16
C ILE A 531 18.56 24.93 1.40
N SER A 532 19.80 24.87 0.92
CA SER A 532 20.32 23.67 0.26
C SER A 532 20.51 22.53 1.27
N ARG A 533 20.40 21.28 0.82
CA ARG A 533 20.64 20.11 1.68
C ARG A 533 21.99 20.18 2.40
N GLU A 534 23.02 20.59 1.68
CA GLU A 534 24.38 20.73 2.18
C GLU A 534 24.49 21.81 3.27
N ASN A 535 23.78 22.94 3.10
CA ASN A 535 23.75 24.00 4.11
C ASN A 535 22.96 23.59 5.37
N VAL A 536 21.93 22.75 5.26
CA VAL A 536 21.23 22.19 6.44
C VAL A 536 22.21 21.41 7.32
N GLU A 537 23.06 20.57 6.71
CA GLU A 537 24.06 19.78 7.43
C GLU A 537 25.12 20.67 8.08
N ARG A 538 25.55 21.75 7.41
CA ARG A 538 26.47 22.77 7.97
C ARG A 538 25.83 23.51 9.15
N LEU A 539 24.56 23.87 9.04
CA LEU A 539 23.79 24.57 10.07
C LEU A 539 23.63 23.70 11.32
N GLN A 540 23.32 22.40 11.18
CA GLN A 540 23.22 21.47 12.31
C GLN A 540 24.55 21.26 13.05
N ARG A 541 25.68 21.38 12.35
CA ARG A 541 26.99 21.17 12.95
C ARG A 541 27.47 22.40 13.73
N ARG A 542 27.26 23.62 13.22
CA ARG A 542 28.00 24.81 13.67
C ARG A 542 27.26 26.14 13.69
N GLY A 543 26.12 26.28 13.01
CA GLY A 543 25.52 27.59 12.72
C GLY A 543 24.08 27.79 13.18
N SER A 544 23.62 29.04 13.08
CA SER A 544 22.24 29.41 13.37
C SER A 544 21.45 29.71 12.10
N LEU A 545 20.12 29.58 12.19
CA LEU A 545 19.21 29.98 11.11
C LEU A 545 19.28 31.49 10.83
N ASP A 546 19.61 32.30 11.83
CA ASP A 546 19.77 33.75 11.66
C ASP A 546 21.07 34.10 10.90
N ASP A 547 22.16 33.37 11.14
CA ASP A 547 23.41 33.51 10.37
C ASP A 547 23.18 33.13 8.90
N TYR A 548 22.46 32.04 8.67
CA TYR A 548 22.15 31.58 7.31
C TYR A 548 21.23 32.56 6.57
N ARG A 549 20.25 33.16 7.26
CA ARG A 549 19.40 34.20 6.69
C ARG A 549 20.23 35.42 6.27
N SER A 550 21.16 35.87 7.11
CA SER A 550 22.06 36.97 6.80
C SER A 550 22.95 36.64 5.59
N PHE A 551 23.48 35.41 5.53
CA PHE A 551 24.22 34.91 4.37
C PHE A 551 23.37 34.90 3.09
N GLN A 552 22.11 34.45 3.19
CA GLN A 552 21.18 34.39 2.06
C GLN A 552 20.86 35.80 1.53
N GLU A 553 20.62 36.79 2.39
CA GLU A 553 20.34 38.18 2.00
C GLU A 553 21.53 38.80 1.23
N ILE A 554 22.76 38.46 1.60
CA ILE A 554 23.98 39.02 0.99
C ILE A 554 24.37 38.30 -0.31
N HIS A 555 24.28 36.96 -0.33
CA HIS A 555 24.85 36.15 -1.40
C HIS A 555 23.82 35.56 -2.37
N MET A 556 22.52 35.64 -2.04
CA MET A 556 21.41 35.13 -2.84
C MET A 556 20.27 36.14 -2.96
N PRO A 557 20.49 37.32 -3.57
CA PRO A 557 19.48 38.38 -3.64
C PRO A 557 18.36 38.02 -4.63
N SER A 558 17.39 37.24 -4.15
CA SER A 558 16.02 37.14 -4.67
C SER A 558 15.08 37.74 -3.61
N GLU A 559 13.90 38.24 -3.99
CA GLU A 559 12.97 38.85 -3.02
C GLU A 559 12.79 37.91 -1.80
N PRO A 560 13.07 38.39 -0.58
CA PRO A 560 13.00 37.54 0.60
C PRO A 560 11.54 37.14 0.82
N LEU A 561 11.30 35.83 0.99
CA LEU A 561 9.99 35.32 1.38
C LEU A 561 9.63 35.93 2.74
N ARG A 562 8.74 36.92 2.75
CA ARG A 562 8.29 37.59 3.97
C ARG A 562 6.88 37.14 4.29
N TYR A 563 6.73 36.44 5.40
CA TYR A 563 5.41 36.22 6.00
C TYR A 563 5.01 37.48 6.76
N LEU A 564 3.97 38.17 6.29
CA LEU A 564 3.27 39.21 7.03
C LEU A 564 1.97 38.59 7.55
N PRO A 565 1.85 38.32 8.85
CA PRO A 565 0.59 37.87 9.42
C PRO A 565 -0.49 38.92 9.11
N VAL A 566 -1.69 38.48 8.76
CA VAL A 566 -2.85 39.38 8.73
C VAL A 566 -3.05 39.83 10.18
N GLU A 567 -2.66 41.07 10.51
CA GLU A 567 -3.00 41.67 11.79
C GLU A 567 -4.52 41.54 11.95
N THR A 568 -4.96 40.97 13.06
CA THR A 568 -6.36 41.01 13.47
C THR A 568 -6.73 42.47 13.70
N ALA A 569 -7.08 43.16 12.61
CA ALA A 569 -7.87 44.36 12.69
C ALA A 569 -9.17 43.95 13.40
N GLU A 570 -9.43 44.59 14.53
CA GLU A 570 -10.75 44.65 15.12
C GLU A 570 -11.72 45.19 14.06
N GLU A 571 -12.30 44.30 13.25
CA GLU A 571 -13.29 44.69 12.25
C GLU A 571 -14.63 44.89 12.95
N ASN A 572 -14.88 46.18 13.20
CA ASN A 572 -16.20 46.78 13.34
C ASN A 572 -17.26 46.06 12.51
N GLU A 573 -18.35 45.71 13.18
CA GLU A 573 -19.56 44.99 12.73
C GLU A 573 -20.37 45.62 11.58
N ILE A 574 -19.83 46.54 10.77
CA ILE A 574 -20.66 47.37 9.87
C ILE A 574 -20.46 47.06 8.37
N ASN A 575 -19.39 46.37 7.95
CA ASN A 575 -19.07 46.30 6.50
C ASN A 575 -19.33 44.95 5.79
N ARG A 576 -19.95 43.96 6.46
CA ARG A 576 -20.32 42.67 5.82
C ARG A 576 -21.64 42.73 5.04
N GLU A 577 -22.51 43.71 5.27
CA GLU A 577 -23.81 43.78 4.60
C GLU A 577 -23.79 44.42 3.19
N GLU A 578 -22.70 45.08 2.77
CA GLU A 578 -22.67 45.78 1.47
C GLU A 578 -22.12 44.95 0.29
N LYS A 579 -21.36 43.87 0.52
CA LYS A 579 -20.79 43.07 -0.60
C LYS A 579 -21.65 41.89 -1.06
N GLU A 580 -22.64 41.44 -0.28
CA GLU A 580 -23.58 40.39 -0.73
C GLU A 580 -24.76 40.94 -1.57
N LYS A 581 -24.88 42.26 -1.77
CA LYS A 581 -26.03 42.86 -2.49
C LYS A 581 -25.79 43.27 -3.95
N LYS A 582 -24.71 42.86 -4.61
CA LYS A 582 -24.58 43.07 -6.06
C LYS A 582 -24.10 41.83 -6.80
N MET A 583 -25.05 40.99 -7.18
CA MET A 583 -25.07 40.26 -8.45
C MET A 583 -26.52 39.84 -8.75
N VAL A 584 -27.15 40.52 -9.71
CA VAL A 584 -28.52 40.32 -10.22
C VAL A 584 -28.41 39.60 -11.59
N PRO A 585 -29.40 38.75 -11.98
CA PRO A 585 -29.17 37.58 -12.83
C PRO A 585 -29.37 37.89 -14.33
N LEU A 586 -28.73 37.11 -15.21
CA LEU A 586 -29.11 37.05 -16.62
C LEU A 586 -29.71 35.68 -16.95
N ASN A 587 -30.94 35.73 -17.45
CA ASN A 587 -31.66 34.63 -18.08
C ASN A 587 -31.60 34.79 -19.62
N PRO A 588 -32.02 33.77 -20.39
CA PRO A 588 -31.29 33.26 -21.54
C PRO A 588 -31.67 33.93 -22.86
N ASP A 589 -30.76 33.92 -23.83
CA ASP A 589 -31.12 34.18 -25.22
C ASP A 589 -30.81 32.97 -26.12
N ARG A 590 -31.83 32.62 -26.91
CA ARG A 590 -31.84 31.60 -27.96
C ARG A 590 -31.51 32.26 -29.29
N THR A 591 -30.88 31.48 -30.17
CA THR A 591 -30.73 31.54 -31.65
C THR A 591 -29.24 31.59 -32.04
N THR A 592 -28.69 30.73 -32.90
CA THR A 592 -29.30 29.95 -33.99
C THR A 592 -28.51 28.66 -34.23
N SER A 593 -29.24 27.62 -34.61
CA SER A 593 -28.81 26.31 -35.10
C SER A 593 -28.11 26.37 -36.45
N GLU A 594 -27.14 25.48 -36.68
CA GLU A 594 -26.95 24.80 -37.96
C GLU A 594 -26.32 23.40 -37.75
N GLN A 595 -26.69 22.49 -38.64
CA GLN A 595 -26.75 21.04 -38.49
C GLN A 595 -25.41 20.33 -38.77
N MET A 596 -25.22 19.12 -38.23
CA MET A 596 -25.08 17.86 -38.99
C MET A 596 -24.85 16.67 -38.03
N ALA A 597 -25.48 15.55 -38.39
CA ALA A 597 -25.73 14.33 -37.60
C ALA A 597 -24.57 13.32 -37.57
N ASP A 598 -24.45 12.50 -36.51
CA ASP A 598 -24.90 11.09 -36.50
C ASP A 598 -24.57 10.36 -35.15
N ASP A 599 -25.37 9.34 -34.88
CA ASP A 599 -25.72 8.66 -33.61
C ASP A 599 -24.61 8.01 -32.72
N PRO A 600 -24.89 7.88 -31.40
CA PRO A 600 -24.50 6.70 -30.63
C PRO A 600 -25.67 5.94 -29.98
N ILE A 601 -25.81 4.70 -30.46
CA ILE A 601 -26.24 3.44 -29.82
C ILE A 601 -26.68 3.51 -28.33
N PRO A 602 -27.87 2.96 -27.97
CA PRO A 602 -28.47 3.12 -26.64
C PRO A 602 -27.84 2.23 -25.56
N ALA A 603 -27.67 2.81 -24.37
CA ALA A 603 -27.34 2.08 -23.14
C ALA A 603 -28.53 1.22 -22.65
N PRO A 604 -28.29 0.06 -22.01
CA PRO A 604 -29.36 -0.83 -21.56
C PRO A 604 -30.08 -0.26 -20.34
N VAL A 605 -31.40 -0.18 -20.45
CA VAL A 605 -32.33 0.19 -19.38
C VAL A 605 -32.33 -0.89 -18.30
N THR A 606 -31.93 -0.52 -17.07
CA THR A 606 -32.39 -1.23 -15.87
C THR A 606 -32.98 -0.17 -14.94
N SER A 607 -34.24 0.16 -15.16
CA SER A 607 -35.03 1.01 -14.29
C SER A 607 -35.34 0.26 -13.00
N THR A 608 -34.57 0.48 -11.94
CA THR A 608 -35.15 0.44 -10.59
C THR A 608 -35.81 1.78 -10.39
N GLU A 609 -37.14 1.79 -10.22
CA GLU A 609 -37.88 3.00 -9.85
C GLU A 609 -37.20 3.64 -8.64
N ARG A 610 -36.58 4.80 -8.87
CA ARG A 610 -36.06 5.63 -7.79
C ARG A 610 -37.27 6.25 -7.11
N LEU A 611 -37.57 5.80 -5.91
CA LEU A 611 -38.51 6.48 -5.02
C LEU A 611 -38.05 7.93 -4.89
N THR A 612 -38.99 8.85 -5.05
CA THR A 612 -38.72 10.26 -4.83
C THR A 612 -38.34 10.48 -3.36
N PRO A 613 -37.58 11.55 -3.02
CA PRO A 613 -37.19 11.82 -1.64
C PRO A 613 -38.37 11.87 -0.66
N ALA A 614 -39.55 12.28 -1.11
CA ALA A 614 -40.78 12.30 -0.32
C ALA A 614 -41.35 10.90 -0.07
N GLU A 615 -41.41 10.06 -1.11
CA GLU A 615 -41.87 8.66 -0.98
C GLU A 615 -40.90 7.83 -0.14
N LEU A 616 -39.60 8.12 -0.21
CA LEU A 616 -38.58 7.49 0.63
C LEU A 616 -38.77 7.89 2.10
N LEU A 617 -39.07 9.16 2.36
CA LEU A 617 -39.35 9.65 3.72
C LEU A 617 -40.59 8.99 4.30
N GLU A 618 -41.65 8.88 3.50
CA GLU A 618 -42.91 8.24 3.90
C GLU A 618 -42.71 6.74 4.19
N LYS A 619 -41.90 6.04 3.38
CA LYS A 619 -41.52 4.65 3.63
C LYS A 619 -40.68 4.49 4.90
N LEU A 620 -39.77 5.42 5.17
CA LEU A 620 -38.96 5.41 6.37
C LEU A 620 -39.81 5.67 7.63
N GLU A 621 -40.79 6.56 7.53
CA GLU A 621 -41.76 6.79 8.61
C GLU A 621 -42.71 5.60 8.83
N GLN A 622 -43.17 4.94 7.77
CA GLN A 622 -43.94 3.69 7.87
C GLN A 622 -43.12 2.61 8.58
N ASN A 623 -41.87 2.40 8.16
CA ASN A 623 -40.97 1.43 8.78
C ASN A 623 -40.67 1.78 10.25
N ALA A 624 -40.54 3.08 10.58
CA ALA A 624 -40.36 3.52 11.96
C ALA A 624 -41.61 3.26 12.82
N ARG A 625 -42.83 3.44 12.26
CA ARG A 625 -44.09 3.13 12.95
C ARG A 625 -44.29 1.62 13.16
N GLU A 626 -43.88 0.80 12.19
CA GLU A 626 -43.91 -0.67 12.32
C GLU A 626 -42.89 -1.17 13.35
N ALA A 627 -41.68 -0.61 13.37
CA ALA A 627 -40.66 -0.93 14.37
C ALA A 627 -41.11 -0.53 15.80
N MET A 628 -41.81 0.60 15.94
CA MET A 628 -42.37 1.04 17.22
C MET A 628 -43.51 0.13 17.69
N LYS A 629 -44.40 -0.32 16.79
CA LYS A 629 -45.42 -1.34 17.11
C LYS A 629 -44.81 -2.66 17.55
N GLN A 630 -43.75 -3.13 16.89
CA GLN A 630 -43.01 -4.33 17.30
C GLN A 630 -42.32 -4.17 18.65
N SER A 631 -41.86 -2.95 19.00
CA SER A 631 -41.27 -2.66 20.31
C SER A 631 -42.30 -2.60 21.44
N GLN A 632 -43.56 -2.28 21.12
CA GLN A 632 -44.66 -2.21 22.09
C GLN A 632 -45.32 -3.58 22.31
N GLU A 633 -45.29 -4.47 21.32
CA GLU A 633 -45.70 -5.88 21.46
C GLU A 633 -44.64 -6.74 22.18
N GLN A 634 -43.39 -6.27 22.31
CA GLN A 634 -42.29 -6.97 22.98
C GLN A 634 -42.23 -6.76 24.50
N SER A 635 -43.17 -6.05 25.11
CA SER A 635 -43.21 -5.91 26.57
C SER A 635 -43.87 -7.08 27.30
N ASP A 636 -44.48 -8.05 26.61
CA ASP A 636 -45.07 -9.22 27.26
C ASP A 636 -44.55 -10.57 26.72
N SER A 637 -43.87 -11.26 27.64
CA SER A 637 -43.49 -12.68 27.69
C SER A 637 -42.92 -13.34 26.41
N LYS A 638 -41.59 -13.46 26.33
CA LYS A 638 -40.87 -14.60 25.72
C LYS A 638 -39.42 -14.66 26.24
N SER A 639 -38.94 -15.86 26.56
CA SER A 639 -37.59 -16.05 27.11
C SER A 639 -36.52 -15.70 26.07
N ARG A 640 -35.42 -15.08 26.53
CA ARG A 640 -34.26 -14.64 25.73
C ARG A 640 -33.68 -15.75 24.83
N GLU A 641 -33.84 -17.01 25.22
CA GLU A 641 -33.37 -18.18 24.46
C GLU A 641 -34.26 -18.49 23.23
N GLU A 642 -35.56 -18.24 23.32
CA GLU A 642 -36.49 -18.37 22.19
C GLU A 642 -36.27 -17.24 21.18
N GLN A 643 -35.99 -16.02 21.66
CA GLN A 643 -35.65 -14.89 20.81
C GLN A 643 -34.35 -15.12 20.02
N LEU A 644 -33.37 -15.83 20.60
CA LEU A 644 -32.14 -16.22 19.91
C LEU A 644 -32.42 -17.27 18.83
N LYS A 645 -33.21 -18.31 19.13
CA LYS A 645 -33.59 -19.34 18.15
C LYS A 645 -34.44 -18.77 17.01
N GLU A 646 -35.32 -17.83 17.30
CA GLU A 646 -36.14 -17.15 16.29
C GLU A 646 -35.30 -16.23 15.40
N ARG A 647 -34.32 -15.52 15.97
CA ARG A 647 -33.35 -14.72 15.21
C ARG A 647 -32.43 -15.57 14.33
N GLU A 648 -32.03 -16.75 14.79
CA GLU A 648 -31.24 -17.68 13.99
C GLU A 648 -32.05 -18.24 12.82
N ARG A 649 -33.31 -18.63 13.04
CA ARG A 649 -34.22 -19.06 11.95
C ARG A 649 -34.43 -17.97 10.90
N LEU A 650 -34.69 -16.73 11.32
CA LEU A 650 -34.82 -15.59 10.42
C LEU A 650 -33.52 -15.29 9.65
N ARG A 651 -32.36 -15.54 10.26
CA ARG A 651 -31.07 -15.40 9.59
C ARG A 651 -30.89 -16.49 8.51
N GLU A 652 -31.24 -17.73 8.80
CA GLU A 652 -31.16 -18.84 7.86
C GLU A 652 -32.13 -18.69 6.68
N ASP A 653 -33.36 -18.23 6.93
CA ASP A 653 -34.34 -18.00 5.87
C ASP A 653 -33.90 -16.88 4.93
N ARG A 654 -33.30 -15.81 5.48
CA ARG A 654 -32.75 -14.70 4.68
C ARG A 654 -31.51 -15.11 3.88
N ILE A 655 -30.71 -16.05 4.37
CA ILE A 655 -29.60 -16.66 3.61
C ILE A 655 -30.16 -17.51 2.48
N ARG A 656 -31.15 -18.37 2.75
CA ARG A 656 -31.84 -19.18 1.72
C ARG A 656 -32.48 -18.32 0.64
N GLN A 657 -33.06 -17.17 1.01
CA GLN A 657 -33.67 -16.25 0.06
C GLN A 657 -32.62 -15.55 -0.81
N ARG A 658 -31.50 -15.10 -0.23
CA ARG A 658 -30.35 -14.58 -1.01
C ARG A 658 -29.76 -15.62 -1.96
N GLU A 659 -29.65 -16.88 -1.56
CA GLU A 659 -29.17 -17.94 -2.44
C GLU A 659 -30.13 -18.23 -3.61
N LYS A 660 -31.44 -18.17 -3.37
CA LYS A 660 -32.45 -18.26 -4.43
C LYS A 660 -32.34 -17.09 -5.40
N ASP A 661 -32.22 -15.86 -4.90
CA ASP A 661 -32.08 -14.66 -5.73
C ASP A 661 -30.78 -14.69 -6.56
N LEU A 662 -29.68 -15.17 -5.98
CA LEU A 662 -28.41 -15.35 -6.69
C LEU A 662 -28.51 -16.41 -7.80
N LYS A 663 -29.17 -17.54 -7.53
CA LYS A 663 -29.43 -18.59 -8.53
C LYS A 663 -30.34 -18.09 -9.66
N GLU A 664 -31.35 -17.29 -9.34
CA GLU A 664 -32.23 -16.70 -10.35
C GLU A 664 -31.51 -15.65 -11.20
N ARG A 665 -30.69 -14.79 -10.60
CA ARG A 665 -29.83 -13.85 -11.33
C ARG A 665 -28.83 -14.57 -12.24
N ALA A 666 -28.20 -15.64 -11.77
CA ALA A 666 -27.29 -16.45 -12.57
C ALA A 666 -28.01 -17.06 -13.79
N ARG A 667 -29.22 -17.61 -13.58
CA ARG A 667 -30.04 -18.18 -14.65
C ARG A 667 -30.46 -17.14 -15.69
N ARG A 668 -30.92 -15.95 -15.27
CA ARG A 668 -31.25 -14.84 -16.19
C ARG A 668 -30.02 -14.41 -17.02
N ARG A 669 -28.84 -14.39 -16.40
CA ARG A 669 -27.58 -14.03 -17.08
C ARG A 669 -27.16 -15.09 -18.11
N GLU A 670 -27.37 -16.37 -17.80
CA GLU A 670 -27.10 -17.47 -18.73
C GLU A 670 -28.07 -17.47 -19.92
N GLU A 671 -29.36 -17.18 -19.68
CA GLU A 671 -30.36 -17.02 -20.75
C GLU A 671 -30.02 -15.84 -21.67
N GLN A 672 -29.60 -14.69 -21.13
CA GLN A 672 -29.13 -13.54 -21.91
C GLN A 672 -27.90 -13.85 -22.75
N LEU A 673 -26.94 -14.63 -22.22
CA LEU A 673 -25.75 -15.06 -22.96
C LEU A 673 -26.11 -15.99 -24.12
N ARG A 674 -26.98 -16.98 -23.89
CA ARG A 674 -27.47 -17.88 -24.96
C ARG A 674 -28.22 -17.12 -26.06
N GLN A 675 -28.94 -16.06 -25.70
CA GLN A 675 -29.66 -15.23 -26.65
C GLN A 675 -28.69 -14.41 -27.52
N ARG A 676 -27.65 -13.83 -26.90
CA ARG A 676 -26.57 -13.14 -27.61
C ARG A 676 -25.74 -14.07 -28.50
N GLU A 677 -25.49 -15.31 -28.08
CA GLU A 677 -24.82 -16.32 -28.92
C GLU A 677 -25.64 -16.68 -30.14
N LYS A 678 -26.96 -16.92 -29.99
CA LYS A 678 -27.86 -17.16 -31.12
C LYS A 678 -27.91 -15.98 -32.09
N GLU A 679 -27.95 -14.75 -31.59
CA GLU A 679 -27.89 -13.54 -32.42
C GLU A 679 -26.56 -13.42 -33.16
N ARG A 680 -25.45 -13.81 -32.53
CA ARG A 680 -24.12 -13.82 -33.14
C ARG A 680 -24.01 -14.88 -34.24
N GLU A 681 -24.51 -16.09 -33.99
CA GLU A 681 -24.57 -17.17 -34.99
C GLU A 681 -25.45 -16.81 -36.20
N GLN A 682 -26.59 -16.15 -35.96
CA GLN A 682 -27.44 -15.65 -37.05
C GLN A 682 -26.77 -14.53 -37.85
N LYS A 683 -26.00 -13.65 -37.20
CA LYS A 683 -25.20 -12.63 -37.89
C LYS A 683 -24.05 -13.24 -38.70
N ILE A 684 -23.44 -14.32 -38.22
CA ILE A 684 -22.40 -15.06 -38.95
C ILE A 684 -22.98 -15.83 -40.13
N ARG A 685 -24.19 -16.40 -40.03
CA ARG A 685 -24.87 -17.06 -41.16
C ARG A 685 -25.41 -16.11 -42.24
N LYS A 686 -25.54 -14.82 -41.92
CA LYS A 686 -25.99 -13.77 -42.86
C LYS A 686 -24.83 -13.03 -43.54
N ARG A 687 -23.58 -13.30 -43.14
CA ARG A 687 -22.35 -12.89 -43.83
C ARG A 687 -21.81 -14.09 -44.59
#